data_AF-A0ABC8TYV7-F1
#
_entry.id   AF-A0ABC8TYV7-F1
#
_cell.length_a   1.000
_cell.length_b   1.000
_cell.length_c   1.000
_cell.angle_alpha   90.00
_cell.angle_beta   90.00
_cell.angle_gamma   90.00
#
_symmetry.space_group_name_H-M   'P 1'
#
loop_
_entity.id
_entity.type
_entity.pdbx_description
1 polymer ?
#
loop_
_entity_poly.entity_id
_entity_poly.type
_entity_poly.pdbx_seq_one_letter_code
_entity_poly.pdbx_strand_id
1 'polypeptide(L)'
;MFRNTILAGLGCSWMQDNSLCHDTVPNQGRRPGPLRSVFPTAPAEVSSLKDLFEFICSGPLVKKLGLTSEMIAESIDKWIKCGVHLCRLFQLNELYLTIPEKARFYHYYIPVFLWCEQKISHHMSKFKDEEDVPPLVIGFSAPQGSGKTTLVFALDFLFRVSGRKSATLSIDDFYLTAEDQAKLRESNPGNALLELRGNAGSHDLALSVETLTALGKLTKEGLKMKLPRYDKSAYGGRGDRADHSTWPEVEGPLTVVLFEGWMLGFKPLPVDVVNAIDPLLETVNKNLEAYYEAWDKFINAWIVIKIKDPNCVYKWRLQAEIAMRADGKPGMSDDEVMDFVSRYLPAYKAYLPTLYVEGPNGSAPEHALVIEIDEGRNPVHDTILAGLGCSWMQDNSLCHDTVPNQGRRPGPLRSVFPTAPAEVSSLKDLFEFICSGPLVKKLGLTSEMIAESIDKWIKCGVHLCRLFQLNELYLTIPEKARFYHYYIPVFLWCEQKISHHMSKFKDEEDVPPLVIGFSAPQGSGKTTLVFALDFLFRVSGRKSATLSIDDFYLTAEDQAKLRESNPGNALLELRGNAGSHDLALSVETLTALGKLTKEGLKMKLPRYDKSAYGGRGDRADHSTWPEVEGPLTVVLFEGWMLGFKPLPVDVVNAIDPLLETVNKNLEAYYEAWDKFINAWIVIKIKDPNCVYKWRLQAEIAMRADGKPGMSDDEVMDFVSRYLPAYKAYLPTLYVEGPNGSAPEHALVIEIDEGRNPVHGD
;
A
#
# COMPACT_ATOMS: atom_id res chain seq x y z
N MET A 1 9.69 23.35 -1.24
CA MET A 1 10.74 23.44 -2.28
C MET A 1 11.82 22.36 -2.09
N PHE A 2 11.44 21.13 -1.75
CA PHE A 2 12.33 19.96 -1.66
C PHE A 2 11.72 18.87 -2.54
N ARG A 3 11.94 18.98 -3.85
CA ARG A 3 11.73 17.92 -4.84
C ARG A 3 13.12 17.55 -5.36
N ASN A 4 13.37 16.25 -5.49
CA ASN A 4 14.51 15.61 -6.17
C ASN A 4 15.86 15.59 -5.43
N THR A 5 16.10 14.64 -4.51
CA THR A 5 17.46 14.06 -4.34
C THR A 5 17.58 12.74 -3.55
N ILE A 6 16.55 11.92 -3.36
CA ILE A 6 16.75 10.58 -2.77
C ILE A 6 16.10 9.54 -3.67
N LEU A 7 16.90 9.05 -4.63
CA LEU A 7 16.85 7.72 -5.27
C LEU A 7 17.80 7.73 -6.48
N ALA A 8 19.10 7.82 -6.21
CA ALA A 8 20.15 7.41 -7.14
C ALA A 8 21.00 6.36 -6.43
N GLY A 9 20.35 5.23 -6.13
CA GLY A 9 20.95 4.09 -5.44
C GLY A 9 20.00 2.93 -5.63
N LEU A 10 20.25 2.13 -6.68
CA LEU A 10 19.44 0.97 -7.04
C LEU A 10 19.41 -0.04 -5.88
N GLY A 11 18.35 0.04 -5.08
CA GLY A 11 17.85 -1.03 -4.22
C GLY A 11 16.47 -1.43 -4.75
N CYS A 12 16.41 -2.50 -5.52
CA CYS A 12 15.15 -3.02 -6.07
C CYS A 12 14.28 -3.58 -4.94
N SER A 13 13.08 -3.01 -4.75
CA SER A 13 12.05 -3.58 -3.89
C SER A 13 11.42 -4.79 -4.58
N TRP A 14 11.89 -6.00 -4.27
CA TRP A 14 11.28 -7.27 -4.74
C TRP A 14 10.00 -7.66 -3.98
N MET A 15 9.41 -6.75 -3.20
CA MET A 15 8.13 -7.01 -2.54
C MET A 15 6.94 -6.82 -3.48
N GLN A 16 7.19 -6.52 -4.75
CA GLN A 16 6.19 -6.46 -5.80
C GLN A 16 6.34 -7.70 -6.68
N ASP A 17 5.64 -8.79 -6.34
CA ASP A 17 5.50 -9.95 -7.22
C ASP A 17 4.51 -9.60 -8.34
N ASN A 18 5.03 -9.19 -9.51
CA ASN A 18 4.28 -9.15 -10.76
C ASN A 18 4.56 -10.45 -11.54
N SER A 19 3.60 -11.36 -11.55
CA SER A 19 3.61 -12.53 -12.43
C SER A 19 2.72 -12.28 -13.65
N LEU A 20 3.35 -11.97 -14.79
CA LEU A 20 2.78 -12.13 -16.12
C LEU A 20 3.85 -12.80 -16.99
N CYS A 21 3.68 -14.11 -17.21
CA CYS A 21 4.57 -14.93 -18.02
C CYS A 21 4.20 -14.80 -19.50
N HIS A 22 5.17 -14.52 -20.37
CA HIS A 22 5.07 -14.72 -21.81
C HIS A 22 6.09 -15.79 -22.24
N ASP A 23 5.60 -16.92 -22.74
CA ASP A 23 6.37 -17.89 -23.52
C ASP A 23 5.85 -17.90 -24.96
N THR A 24 6.78 -17.93 -25.92
CA THR A 24 6.57 -18.10 -27.36
C THR A 24 7.22 -19.43 -27.77
N VAL A 25 6.53 -20.46 -28.32
CA VAL A 25 6.39 -20.88 -29.76
C VAL A 25 6.25 -22.46 -29.75
N PRO A 26 5.78 -23.23 -30.78
CA PRO A 26 4.64 -23.14 -31.72
C PRO A 26 3.64 -24.35 -31.65
N ASN A 27 2.38 -24.05 -31.98
CA ASN A 27 1.35 -24.83 -32.70
C ASN A 27 1.35 -26.40 -32.71
N GLN A 28 0.35 -27.00 -32.04
CA GLN A 28 -0.60 -27.98 -32.63
C GLN A 28 -1.73 -28.42 -31.67
N GLY A 29 -2.98 -28.02 -31.98
CA GLY A 29 -4.21 -28.83 -31.88
C GLY A 29 -4.69 -29.43 -30.56
N ARG A 30 -5.38 -28.65 -29.72
CA ARG A 30 -6.69 -28.95 -29.05
C ARG A 30 -7.04 -27.82 -28.07
N ARG A 31 -8.23 -27.22 -28.22
CA ARG A 31 -8.70 -26.02 -27.50
C ARG A 31 -9.05 -26.32 -26.03
N PRO A 32 -8.52 -25.57 -25.04
CA PRO A 32 -9.19 -25.27 -23.78
C PRO A 32 -9.94 -23.93 -23.88
N GLY A 33 -11.11 -23.84 -23.25
CA GLY A 33 -12.02 -22.68 -23.31
C GLY A 33 -11.48 -21.37 -22.71
N PRO A 34 -12.21 -20.26 -22.82
CA PRO A 34 -11.74 -18.94 -22.39
C PRO A 34 -11.50 -18.90 -20.88
N LEU A 35 -10.27 -18.54 -20.50
CA LEU A 35 -9.83 -18.33 -19.13
C LEU A 35 -10.58 -17.15 -18.53
N ARG A 36 -11.49 -17.46 -17.60
CA ARG A 36 -12.09 -16.52 -16.66
C ARG A 36 -11.00 -15.88 -15.80
N SER A 37 -11.24 -14.66 -15.33
CA SER A 37 -10.56 -14.09 -14.17
C SER A 37 -10.79 -15.02 -12.97
N VAL A 38 -9.88 -15.97 -12.76
CA VAL A 38 -9.84 -16.76 -11.53
C VAL A 38 -9.16 -15.88 -10.49
N PHE A 39 -9.98 -15.06 -9.82
CA PHE A 39 -9.70 -14.81 -8.40
C PHE A 39 -9.54 -16.18 -7.74
N PRO A 40 -8.51 -16.42 -6.93
CA PRO A 40 -8.63 -17.42 -5.89
C PRO A 40 -9.84 -17.04 -5.04
N THR A 41 -10.96 -17.73 -5.24
CA THR A 41 -12.07 -17.84 -4.29
C THR A 41 -11.61 -18.71 -3.13
N ALA A 42 -10.73 -18.14 -2.34
CA ALA A 42 -10.70 -18.28 -0.91
C ALA A 42 -10.16 -16.94 -0.42
N PRO A 43 -10.98 -16.07 0.20
CA PRO A 43 -10.37 -15.10 1.08
C PRO A 43 -9.55 -15.94 2.07
N ALA A 44 -8.25 -15.65 2.19
CA ALA A 44 -7.67 -15.85 3.50
C ALA A 44 -8.56 -14.98 4.40
N GLU A 45 -9.42 -15.63 5.20
CA GLU A 45 -10.14 -14.96 6.27
C GLU A 45 -9.13 -14.06 6.96
N VAL A 46 -9.60 -12.88 7.41
CA VAL A 46 -8.83 -12.08 8.35
C VAL A 46 -8.45 -13.03 9.47
N SER A 47 -7.21 -13.50 9.42
CA SER A 47 -6.71 -14.52 10.31
C SER A 47 -6.93 -13.91 11.67
N SER A 48 -7.76 -14.55 12.49
CA SER A 48 -8.09 -14.05 13.81
C SER A 48 -6.79 -13.65 14.53
N LEU A 49 -6.84 -12.74 15.50
CA LEU A 49 -5.65 -12.39 16.29
C LEU A 49 -4.90 -13.64 16.79
N LYS A 50 -5.64 -14.73 17.01
CA LYS A 50 -5.13 -16.06 17.32
C LYS A 50 -4.32 -16.69 16.17
N ASP A 51 -4.81 -16.68 14.93
CA ASP A 51 -4.08 -17.24 13.77
C ASP A 51 -2.80 -16.46 13.46
N LEU A 52 -2.82 -15.13 13.60
CA LEU A 52 -1.61 -14.32 13.48
C LEU A 52 -0.63 -14.60 14.62
N PHE A 53 -1.12 -14.76 15.84
CA PHE A 53 -0.30 -15.12 17.00
C PHE A 53 0.36 -16.49 16.84
N GLU A 54 -0.40 -17.51 16.44
CA GLU A 54 0.13 -18.85 16.14
C GLU A 54 1.17 -18.80 15.01
N PHE A 55 0.88 -18.01 13.96
CA PHE A 55 1.83 -17.76 12.90
C PHE A 55 3.12 -17.15 13.45
N ILE A 56 3.07 -16.04 14.20
CA ILE A 56 4.25 -15.40 14.80
C ILE A 56 5.06 -16.42 15.63
N CYS A 57 4.40 -17.17 16.52
CA CYS A 57 5.04 -18.16 17.38
C CYS A 57 5.76 -19.28 16.62
N SER A 58 5.32 -19.60 15.40
CA SER A 58 5.97 -20.61 14.54
C SER A 58 7.26 -20.13 13.86
N GLY A 59 7.61 -18.84 13.98
CA GLY A 59 8.72 -18.25 13.24
C GLY A 59 10.10 -18.83 13.61
N PRO A 60 11.01 -19.04 12.65
CA PRO A 60 12.34 -19.61 12.89
C PRO A 60 13.22 -18.80 13.84
N LEU A 61 13.01 -17.49 13.93
CA LEU A 61 13.77 -16.62 14.84
C LEU A 61 13.22 -16.61 16.28
N VAL A 62 12.01 -17.09 16.54
CA VAL A 62 11.38 -17.04 17.87
C VAL A 62 12.26 -17.74 18.91
N LYS A 63 12.56 -19.02 18.68
CA LYS A 63 13.40 -19.81 19.59
C LYS A 63 14.83 -19.26 19.68
N LYS A 64 15.38 -18.79 18.56
CA LYS A 64 16.75 -18.26 18.47
C LYS A 64 16.96 -16.99 19.30
N LEU A 65 15.92 -16.16 19.36
CA LEU A 65 15.90 -14.93 20.15
C LEU A 65 15.44 -15.16 21.60
N GLY A 66 15.18 -16.40 22.00
CA GLY A 66 14.67 -16.73 23.34
C GLY A 66 13.26 -16.20 23.62
N LEU A 67 12.47 -15.93 22.58
CA LEU A 67 11.09 -15.46 22.71
C LEU A 67 10.19 -16.65 23.02
N THR A 68 9.39 -16.55 24.09
CA THR A 68 8.34 -17.54 24.40
C THR A 68 6.98 -17.09 23.88
N SER A 69 6.02 -18.01 23.80
CA SER A 69 4.62 -17.70 23.45
C SER A 69 4.02 -16.65 24.38
N GLU A 70 4.37 -16.68 25.67
CA GLU A 70 3.89 -15.75 26.69
C GLU A 70 4.44 -14.36 26.44
N MET A 71 5.74 -14.23 26.17
CA MET A 71 6.37 -12.94 25.85
C MET A 71 5.79 -12.31 24.58
N ILE A 72 5.48 -13.14 23.58
CA ILE A 72 4.83 -12.68 22.34
C ILE A 72 3.40 -12.23 22.64
N ALA A 73 2.65 -12.96 23.46
CA ALA A 73 1.28 -12.62 23.82
C ALA A 73 1.22 -11.30 24.60
N GLU A 74 2.13 -11.10 25.56
CA GLU A 74 2.24 -9.86 26.34
C GLU A 74 2.61 -8.64 25.48
N SER A 75 3.26 -8.86 24.35
CA SER A 75 3.72 -7.78 23.45
C SER A 75 3.01 -7.77 22.09
N ILE A 76 1.92 -8.51 21.91
CA ILE A 76 1.28 -8.76 20.60
C ILE A 76 0.87 -7.46 19.89
N ASP A 77 0.44 -6.44 20.64
CA ASP A 77 0.10 -5.12 20.10
C ASP A 77 1.30 -4.46 19.42
N LYS A 78 2.51 -4.65 19.95
CA LYS A 78 3.75 -4.14 19.34
C LYS A 78 4.02 -4.85 18.01
N TRP A 79 3.81 -6.16 17.93
CA TRP A 79 3.98 -6.92 16.69
C TRP A 79 3.00 -6.48 15.62
N ILE A 80 1.72 -6.34 15.98
CA ILE A 80 0.68 -5.85 15.07
C ILE A 80 1.02 -4.44 14.59
N LYS A 81 1.36 -3.54 15.51
CA LYS A 81 1.75 -2.16 15.18
C LYS A 81 2.95 -2.11 14.23
N CYS A 82 4.01 -2.89 14.48
CA CYS A 82 5.15 -2.97 13.58
C CYS A 82 4.75 -3.55 12.21
N GLY A 83 3.91 -4.59 12.16
CA GLY A 83 3.41 -5.16 10.92
C GLY A 83 2.61 -4.15 10.09
N VAL A 84 1.73 -3.37 10.72
CA VAL A 84 1.00 -2.26 10.08
C VAL A 84 1.96 -1.21 9.52
N HIS A 85 2.98 -0.83 10.30
CA HIS A 85 4.01 0.12 9.84
C HIS A 85 4.77 -0.42 8.63
N LEU A 86 5.15 -1.70 8.62
CA LEU A 86 5.83 -2.33 7.49
C LEU A 86 4.91 -2.46 6.26
N CYS A 87 3.63 -2.80 6.43
CA CYS A 87 2.65 -2.80 5.35
C CYS A 87 2.57 -1.43 4.70
N ARG A 88 2.52 -0.36 5.50
CA ARG A 88 2.53 1.03 5.00
C ARG A 88 3.82 1.37 4.26
N LEU A 89 4.98 0.97 4.82
CA LEU A 89 6.28 1.24 4.22
C LEU A 89 6.43 0.62 2.83
N PHE A 90 5.96 -0.62 2.68
CA PHE A 90 6.08 -1.39 1.44
C PHE A 90 4.84 -1.36 0.54
N GLN A 91 3.84 -0.54 0.88
CA GLN A 91 2.59 -0.38 0.13
C GLN A 91 1.81 -1.69 -0.03
N LEU A 92 1.82 -2.53 1.01
CA LEU A 92 1.11 -3.80 1.04
C LEU A 92 -0.19 -3.68 1.85
N ASN A 93 -1.19 -4.48 1.50
CA ASN A 93 -2.46 -4.50 2.23
C ASN A 93 -2.33 -5.41 3.47
N GLU A 94 -2.51 -4.82 4.65
CA GLU A 94 -2.42 -5.53 5.95
C GLU A 94 -3.40 -6.70 6.09
N LEU A 95 -4.52 -6.67 5.35
CA LEU A 95 -5.53 -7.73 5.35
C LEU A 95 -5.24 -8.84 4.33
N TYR A 96 -4.35 -8.60 3.36
CA TYR A 96 -4.08 -9.50 2.24
C TYR A 96 -2.58 -9.66 1.98
N LEU A 97 -1.81 -9.95 3.02
CA LEU A 97 -0.42 -10.34 2.85
C LEU A 97 -0.33 -11.78 2.31
N THR A 98 0.48 -11.97 1.28
CA THR A 98 0.90 -13.31 0.86
C THR A 98 1.71 -13.99 1.97
N ILE A 99 1.81 -15.32 1.94
CA ILE A 99 2.58 -16.06 2.95
C ILE A 99 4.06 -15.59 3.02
N PRO A 100 4.78 -15.36 1.91
CA PRO A 100 6.15 -14.84 1.95
C PRO A 100 6.24 -13.41 2.53
N GLU A 101 5.30 -12.52 2.23
CA GLU A 101 5.28 -11.17 2.82
C GLU A 101 5.02 -11.23 4.32
N LYS A 102 4.05 -12.05 4.74
CA LYS A 102 3.74 -12.28 6.15
C LYS A 102 4.96 -12.86 6.89
N ALA A 103 5.66 -13.83 6.29
CA ALA A 103 6.89 -14.40 6.85
C ALA A 103 8.01 -13.35 6.95
N ARG A 104 8.25 -12.56 5.90
CA ARG A 104 9.27 -11.48 5.93
C ARG A 104 8.99 -10.47 7.04
N PHE A 105 7.74 -10.11 7.29
CA PHE A 105 7.44 -9.17 8.37
C PHE A 105 7.52 -9.83 9.76
N TYR A 106 6.73 -10.87 9.97
CA TYR A 106 6.48 -11.43 11.29
C TYR A 106 7.49 -12.50 11.73
N HIS A 107 8.22 -13.12 10.80
CA HIS A 107 9.27 -14.09 11.11
C HIS A 107 10.68 -13.56 10.94
N TYR A 108 10.84 -12.41 10.26
CA TYR A 108 12.15 -11.86 9.96
C TYR A 108 12.35 -10.42 10.45
N TYR A 109 11.66 -9.44 9.87
CA TYR A 109 11.96 -8.02 10.09
C TYR A 109 11.60 -7.57 11.51
N ILE A 110 10.41 -7.92 12.01
CA ILE A 110 9.98 -7.56 13.37
C ILE A 110 10.85 -8.25 14.43
N PRO A 111 11.13 -9.57 14.38
CA PRO A 111 12.06 -10.20 15.31
C PRO A 111 13.44 -9.54 15.33
N VAL A 112 14.00 -9.21 14.16
CA VAL A 112 15.30 -8.51 14.07
C VAL A 112 15.23 -7.11 14.68
N PHE A 113 14.15 -6.36 14.42
CA PHE A 113 13.91 -5.06 15.04
C PHE A 113 13.87 -5.16 16.56
N LEU A 114 13.16 -6.14 17.11
CA LEU A 114 13.07 -6.35 18.56
C LEU A 114 14.43 -6.74 19.17
N TRP A 115 15.24 -7.54 18.48
CA TRP A 115 16.59 -7.84 18.90
C TRP A 115 17.48 -6.59 18.91
N CYS A 116 17.38 -5.75 17.88
CA CYS A 116 18.12 -4.47 17.84
C CYS A 116 17.69 -3.54 18.98
N GLU A 117 16.39 -3.44 19.28
CA GLU A 117 15.87 -2.68 20.43
C GLU A 117 16.47 -3.16 21.76
N GLN A 118 16.62 -4.48 21.93
CA GLN A 118 17.27 -5.05 23.12
C GLN A 118 18.76 -4.68 23.19
N LYS A 119 19.49 -4.75 22.07
CA LYS A 119 20.91 -4.35 22.03
C LYS A 119 21.08 -2.86 22.31
N ILE A 120 20.22 -2.01 21.76
CA ILE A 120 20.20 -0.57 22.04
C ILE A 120 19.95 -0.34 23.53
N SER A 121 18.93 -0.99 24.12
CA SER A 121 18.60 -0.82 25.53
C SER A 121 19.74 -1.27 26.45
N HIS A 122 20.37 -2.40 26.14
CA HIS A 122 21.54 -2.89 26.87
C HIS A 122 22.74 -1.95 26.74
N HIS A 123 23.00 -1.42 25.54
CA HIS A 123 24.05 -0.42 25.32
C HIS A 123 23.83 0.84 26.13
N MET A 124 22.62 1.41 26.09
CA MET A 124 22.26 2.59 26.88
C MET A 124 22.42 2.35 28.38
N SER A 125 22.10 1.15 28.89
CA SER A 125 22.23 0.82 30.32
C SER A 125 23.68 0.81 30.85
N LYS A 126 24.68 0.83 29.97
CA LYS A 126 26.10 0.89 30.36
C LYS A 126 26.55 2.31 30.72
N PHE A 127 25.76 3.31 30.38
CA PHE A 127 26.05 4.73 30.62
C PHE A 127 25.18 5.26 31.74
N LYS A 128 25.68 6.27 32.47
CA LYS A 128 24.91 6.95 33.52
C LYS A 128 23.98 8.00 32.91
N ASP A 129 22.92 8.38 33.62
CA ASP A 129 21.88 9.30 33.13
C ASP A 129 22.39 10.67 32.64
N GLU A 130 23.56 11.13 33.10
CA GLU A 130 24.19 12.41 32.73
C GLU A 130 25.30 12.29 31.67
N GLU A 131 25.63 11.07 31.21
CA GLU A 131 26.69 10.84 30.24
C GLU A 131 26.17 10.91 28.79
N ASP A 132 26.97 11.51 27.91
CA ASP A 132 26.71 11.51 26.48
C ASP A 132 26.85 10.09 25.92
N VAL A 133 25.73 9.49 25.52
CA VAL A 133 25.71 8.12 24.99
C VAL A 133 26.02 8.12 23.49
N PRO A 134 27.13 7.50 23.04
CA PRO A 134 27.39 7.32 21.61
C PRO A 134 26.37 6.35 21.00
N PRO A 135 25.98 6.54 19.72
CA PRO A 135 25.06 5.62 19.07
C PRO A 135 25.62 4.20 19.03
N LEU A 136 24.76 3.20 19.18
CA LEU A 136 25.13 1.81 18.97
C LEU A 136 25.34 1.58 17.46
N VAL A 137 26.50 1.06 17.05
CA VAL A 137 26.75 0.67 15.66
C VAL A 137 26.39 -0.80 15.45
N ILE A 138 25.42 -1.06 14.58
CA ILE A 138 24.99 -2.41 14.19
C ILE A 138 25.46 -2.69 12.76
N GLY A 139 26.33 -3.68 12.62
CA GLY A 139 26.88 -4.13 11.35
C GLY A 139 25.99 -5.18 10.68
N PHE A 140 25.70 -5.02 9.40
CA PHE A 140 24.95 -5.99 8.60
C PHE A 140 25.85 -6.58 7.52
N SER A 141 26.08 -7.89 7.59
CA SER A 141 26.86 -8.64 6.59
C SER A 141 25.95 -9.58 5.82
N ALA A 142 25.89 -9.43 4.50
CA ALA A 142 25.08 -10.29 3.64
C ALA A 142 25.45 -10.20 2.17
N PRO A 143 25.47 -11.32 1.44
CA PRO A 143 25.68 -11.34 -0.01
C PRO A 143 24.69 -10.47 -0.78
N GLN A 144 25.06 -10.02 -1.98
CA GLN A 144 24.19 -9.16 -2.80
C GLN A 144 22.88 -9.86 -3.17
N GLY A 145 21.79 -9.10 -3.21
CA GLY A 145 20.47 -9.63 -3.57
C GLY A 145 19.73 -10.42 -2.46
N SER A 146 20.34 -10.58 -1.29
CA SER A 146 19.75 -11.29 -0.13
C SER A 146 18.66 -10.54 0.62
N GLY A 147 18.64 -9.21 0.52
CA GLY A 147 17.67 -8.36 1.23
C GLY A 147 18.11 -7.57 2.41
N LYS A 148 19.43 -7.46 2.57
CA LYS A 148 20.08 -6.58 3.55
C LYS A 148 19.58 -5.13 3.49
N THR A 149 19.68 -4.45 2.34
CA THR A 149 19.30 -3.03 2.23
C THR A 149 17.81 -2.82 2.49
N THR A 150 16.97 -3.76 2.06
CA THR A 150 15.52 -3.74 2.34
C THR A 150 15.23 -3.91 3.83
N LEU A 151 15.94 -4.82 4.51
CA LEU A 151 15.86 -4.98 5.96
C LEU A 151 16.34 -3.73 6.69
N VAL A 152 17.51 -3.18 6.33
CA VAL A 152 18.05 -1.95 6.94
C VAL A 152 17.08 -0.79 6.77
N PHE A 153 16.47 -0.65 5.59
CA PHE A 153 15.44 0.35 5.33
C PHE A 153 14.19 0.16 6.21
N ALA A 154 13.72 -1.09 6.37
CA ALA A 154 12.62 -1.42 7.27
C ALA A 154 12.94 -1.08 8.74
N LEU A 155 14.16 -1.40 9.21
CA LEU A 155 14.59 -1.13 10.57
C LEU A 155 14.73 0.36 10.86
N ASP A 156 15.36 1.12 9.96
CA ASP A 156 15.47 2.58 10.06
C ASP A 156 14.09 3.23 10.13
N PHE A 157 13.14 2.80 9.30
CA PHE A 157 11.76 3.26 9.40
C PHE A 157 11.12 2.91 10.75
N LEU A 158 11.25 1.66 11.22
CA LEU A 158 10.69 1.21 12.49
C LEU A 158 11.29 1.97 13.69
N PHE A 159 12.59 2.30 13.66
CA PHE A 159 13.22 3.14 14.69
C PHE A 159 12.62 4.54 14.71
N ARG A 160 12.48 5.18 13.55
CA ARG A 160 11.90 6.53 13.44
C ARG A 160 10.47 6.60 13.98
N VAL A 161 9.61 5.67 13.57
CA VAL A 161 8.21 5.64 14.08
C VAL A 161 8.11 5.22 15.55
N SER A 162 9.18 4.63 16.10
CA SER A 162 9.33 4.34 17.53
C SER A 162 9.99 5.48 18.32
N GLY A 163 10.30 6.61 17.66
CA GLY A 163 10.88 7.79 18.30
C GLY A 163 12.40 7.75 18.48
N ARG A 164 13.11 6.83 17.82
CA ARG A 164 14.58 6.76 17.83
C ARG A 164 15.16 7.43 16.58
N LYS A 165 16.28 8.13 16.75
CA LYS A 165 17.06 8.70 15.64
C LYS A 165 18.10 7.68 15.19
N SER A 166 18.07 7.32 13.91
CA SER A 166 18.99 6.37 13.29
C SER A 166 19.71 6.99 12.08
N ALA A 167 20.92 6.50 11.80
CA ALA A 167 21.64 6.78 10.57
C ALA A 167 21.92 5.49 9.80
N THR A 168 21.86 5.54 8.47
CA THR A 168 22.15 4.40 7.59
C THR A 168 23.36 4.70 6.71
N LEU A 169 24.29 3.75 6.67
CA LEU A 169 25.50 3.78 5.85
C LEU A 169 25.69 2.44 5.14
N SER A 170 26.11 2.48 3.88
CA SER A 170 26.56 1.31 3.13
C SER A 170 28.05 1.38 2.89
N ILE A 171 28.75 0.23 2.87
CA ILE A 171 30.15 0.20 2.42
C ILE A 171 30.29 0.72 0.99
N ASP A 172 29.24 0.56 0.17
CA ASP A 172 29.20 1.03 -1.21
C ASP A 172 29.27 2.57 -1.30
N ASP A 173 28.90 3.30 -0.24
CA ASP A 173 29.02 4.76 -0.20
C ASP A 173 30.49 5.23 -0.10
N PHE A 174 31.38 4.32 0.26
CA PHE A 174 32.81 4.55 0.46
C PHE A 174 33.67 3.99 -0.68
N TYR A 175 33.10 3.66 -1.86
CA TYR A 175 33.93 3.34 -3.00
C TYR A 175 34.88 4.49 -3.35
N LEU A 176 36.03 4.15 -3.93
CA LEU A 176 37.00 5.12 -4.45
C LEU A 176 36.34 6.02 -5.51
N THR A 177 36.87 7.25 -5.61
CA THR A 177 36.53 8.15 -6.73
C THR A 177 36.85 7.47 -8.07
N ALA A 178 36.23 7.93 -9.16
CA ALA A 178 36.52 7.40 -10.49
C ALA A 178 38.02 7.48 -10.84
N GLU A 179 38.70 8.55 -10.39
CA GLU A 179 40.13 8.74 -10.55
C GLU A 179 40.95 7.70 -9.77
N ASP A 180 40.64 7.51 -8.49
CA ASP A 180 41.41 6.58 -7.64
C ASP A 180 41.12 5.12 -7.98
N GLN A 181 39.90 4.79 -8.43
CA GLN A 181 39.58 3.50 -9.00
C GLN A 181 40.36 3.25 -10.30
N ALA A 182 40.66 4.28 -11.09
CA ALA A 182 41.54 4.15 -12.26
C ALA A 182 42.99 3.84 -11.86
N LYS A 183 43.53 4.52 -10.84
CA LYS A 183 44.86 4.22 -10.27
C LYS A 183 44.94 2.80 -9.71
N LEU A 184 43.90 2.34 -9.02
CA LEU A 184 43.82 0.98 -8.50
C LEU A 184 43.89 -0.05 -9.63
N ARG A 185 43.14 0.16 -10.72
CA ARG A 185 43.18 -0.70 -11.90
C ARG A 185 44.56 -0.68 -12.58
N GLU A 186 45.15 0.49 -12.76
CA GLU A 186 46.47 0.65 -13.40
C GLU A 186 47.60 -0.02 -12.61
N SER A 187 47.54 0.02 -11.29
CA SER A 187 48.51 -0.64 -10.41
C SER A 187 48.31 -2.15 -10.29
N ASN A 188 47.19 -2.69 -10.77
CA ASN A 188 46.86 -4.13 -10.71
C ASN A 188 46.46 -4.66 -12.10
N PRO A 189 47.33 -4.56 -13.12
CA PRO A 189 47.00 -4.97 -14.48
C PRO A 189 46.68 -6.47 -14.54
N GLY A 190 45.57 -6.82 -15.18
CA GLY A 190 45.11 -8.22 -15.32
C GLY A 190 44.33 -8.77 -14.12
N ASN A 191 44.20 -8.02 -13.02
CA ASN A 191 43.33 -8.42 -11.91
C ASN A 191 41.89 -7.93 -12.13
N ALA A 192 41.05 -8.79 -12.70
CA ALA A 192 39.64 -8.50 -12.98
C ALA A 192 38.81 -8.16 -11.73
N LEU A 193 39.24 -8.61 -10.54
CA LEU A 193 38.54 -8.36 -9.27
C LEU A 193 38.73 -6.93 -8.75
N LEU A 194 39.78 -6.23 -9.23
CA LEU A 194 40.13 -4.84 -8.85
C LEU A 194 39.94 -3.84 -10.00
N GLU A 195 39.50 -4.32 -11.18
CA GLU A 195 39.29 -3.48 -12.37
C GLU A 195 38.19 -2.42 -12.15
N LEU A 196 37.14 -2.82 -11.43
CA LEU A 196 35.95 -2.04 -11.10
C LEU A 196 35.73 -2.00 -9.57
N ARG A 197 34.85 -1.11 -9.13
CA ARG A 197 34.43 -1.03 -7.72
C ARG A 197 33.84 -2.35 -7.23
N GLY A 198 34.17 -2.78 -6.02
CA GLY A 198 33.60 -3.97 -5.41
C GLY A 198 34.46 -4.54 -4.28
N ASN A 199 35.54 -5.23 -4.63
CA ASN A 199 36.38 -5.99 -3.68
C ASN A 199 37.25 -5.11 -2.77
N ALA A 200 37.87 -5.74 -1.77
CA ALA A 200 38.82 -5.08 -0.87
C ALA A 200 39.95 -4.38 -1.65
N GLY A 201 40.21 -3.12 -1.32
CA GLY A 201 41.09 -2.21 -2.06
C GLY A 201 40.33 -1.13 -2.85
N SER A 202 39.06 -1.37 -3.22
CA SER A 202 38.26 -0.40 -3.99
C SER A 202 37.50 0.63 -3.15
N HIS A 203 37.84 0.79 -1.86
CA HIS A 203 37.17 1.69 -0.93
C HIS A 203 38.11 2.77 -0.39
N ASP A 204 37.59 3.98 -0.18
CA ASP A 204 38.26 5.06 0.54
C ASP A 204 38.12 4.82 2.05
N LEU A 205 39.08 4.07 2.60
CA LEU A 205 39.08 3.69 4.02
C LEU A 205 39.22 4.90 4.93
N ALA A 206 39.98 5.93 4.52
CA ALA A 206 40.18 7.14 5.32
C ALA A 206 38.85 7.90 5.51
N LEU A 207 38.10 8.11 4.42
CA LEU A 207 36.77 8.72 4.48
C LEU A 207 35.81 7.91 5.36
N SER A 208 35.87 6.57 5.27
CA SER A 208 35.00 5.71 6.07
C SER A 208 35.29 5.80 7.58
N VAL A 209 36.58 5.83 7.97
CA VAL A 209 37.01 5.97 9.36
C VAL A 209 36.62 7.34 9.91
N GLU A 210 36.84 8.41 9.15
CA GLU A 210 36.43 9.76 9.53
C GLU A 210 34.92 9.81 9.75
N THR A 211 34.14 9.22 8.83
CA THR A 211 32.68 9.22 8.88
C THR A 211 32.16 8.47 10.10
N LEU A 212 32.63 7.24 10.34
CA LEU A 212 32.21 6.42 11.49
C LEU A 212 32.62 7.06 12.82
N THR A 213 33.81 7.65 12.87
CA THR A 213 34.30 8.38 14.05
C THR A 213 33.44 9.62 14.34
N ALA A 214 33.05 10.37 13.31
CA ALA A 214 32.19 11.53 13.47
C ALA A 214 30.77 11.14 13.90
N LEU A 215 30.20 10.07 13.33
CA LEU A 215 28.90 9.53 13.74
C LEU A 215 28.85 9.17 15.22
N GLY A 216 29.92 8.58 15.76
CA GLY A 216 30.05 8.27 17.19
C GLY A 216 29.96 9.50 18.10
N LYS A 217 30.12 10.72 17.56
CA LYS A 217 30.09 11.99 18.31
C LYS A 217 28.75 12.73 18.21
N LEU A 218 27.78 12.23 17.43
CA LEU A 218 26.43 12.84 17.34
C LEU A 218 25.57 12.46 18.56
N THR A 219 26.01 12.87 19.76
CA THR A 219 25.40 12.51 21.04
C THR A 219 24.45 13.57 21.60
N LYS A 220 24.32 14.72 20.93
CA LYS A 220 23.51 15.88 21.36
C LYS A 220 22.63 16.43 20.25
N GLU A 221 21.54 17.09 20.63
CA GLU A 221 20.69 17.84 19.70
C GLU A 221 21.46 18.99 19.04
N GLY A 222 21.08 19.32 17.80
CA GLY A 222 21.74 20.37 17.02
C GLY A 222 23.07 19.98 16.38
N LEU A 223 23.68 18.84 16.76
CA LEU A 223 24.86 18.31 16.08
C LEU A 223 24.46 17.66 14.75
N LYS A 224 24.97 18.19 13.64
CA LYS A 224 24.59 17.77 12.29
C LYS A 224 25.79 17.32 11.47
N MET A 225 25.55 16.37 10.58
CA MET A 225 26.56 15.81 9.70
C MET A 225 25.92 15.36 8.38
N LYS A 226 26.64 15.56 7.26
CA LYS A 226 26.28 14.94 5.98
C LYS A 226 26.91 13.56 5.84
N LEU A 227 26.15 12.61 5.30
CA LEU A 227 26.61 11.25 5.08
C LEU A 227 27.06 11.05 3.62
N PRO A 228 28.25 10.48 3.37
CA PRO A 228 28.72 10.15 2.04
C PRO A 228 27.71 9.33 1.23
N ARG A 229 27.63 9.64 -0.07
CA ARG A 229 26.85 8.84 -1.03
C ARG A 229 27.68 8.61 -2.28
N TYR A 230 27.45 7.47 -2.92
CA TYR A 230 28.11 7.09 -4.16
C TYR A 230 27.10 6.98 -5.31
N ASP A 231 27.36 7.68 -6.42
CA ASP A 231 26.55 7.59 -7.62
C ASP A 231 27.10 6.48 -8.52
N LYS A 232 26.44 5.31 -8.47
CA LYS A 232 26.79 4.14 -9.29
C LYS A 232 26.56 4.35 -10.79
N SER A 233 25.77 5.35 -11.19
CA SER A 233 25.42 5.64 -12.59
C SER A 233 26.40 6.58 -13.28
N ALA A 234 27.17 7.35 -12.51
CA ALA A 234 28.18 8.27 -13.04
C ALA A 234 29.21 7.55 -13.92
N TYR A 235 29.85 8.29 -14.83
CA TYR A 235 30.86 7.76 -15.77
C TYR A 235 30.39 6.53 -16.55
N GLY A 236 29.14 6.55 -17.03
CA GLY A 236 28.57 5.45 -17.81
C GLY A 236 28.40 4.15 -17.01
N GLY A 237 27.99 4.26 -15.74
CA GLY A 237 27.77 3.10 -14.86
C GLY A 237 29.01 2.59 -14.13
N ARG A 238 30.20 3.19 -14.38
CA ARG A 238 31.43 2.90 -13.64
C ARG A 238 31.42 3.47 -12.23
N GLY A 239 30.64 4.53 -12.03
CA GLY A 239 30.35 5.16 -10.77
C GLY A 239 31.41 6.18 -10.33
N ASP A 240 30.99 7.10 -9.47
CA ASP A 240 31.85 8.05 -8.78
C ASP A 240 31.18 8.52 -7.48
N ARG A 241 31.95 9.18 -6.61
CA ARG A 241 31.43 9.81 -5.40
C ARG A 241 30.37 10.84 -5.78
N ALA A 242 29.20 10.78 -5.14
CA ALA A 242 28.14 11.73 -5.40
C ALA A 242 28.54 13.12 -4.90
N ASP A 243 27.97 14.16 -5.52
CA ASP A 243 28.22 15.54 -5.14
C ASP A 243 27.85 15.78 -3.66
N HIS A 244 28.73 16.46 -2.93
CA HIS A 244 28.54 16.73 -1.49
C HIS A 244 27.25 17.51 -1.17
N SER A 245 26.71 18.26 -2.13
CA SER A 245 25.42 18.94 -1.98
C SER A 245 24.25 17.97 -1.90
N THR A 246 24.34 16.79 -2.52
CA THR A 246 23.29 15.76 -2.56
C THR A 246 23.35 14.78 -1.40
N TRP A 247 24.38 14.87 -0.55
CA TRP A 247 24.53 14.00 0.62
C TRP A 247 23.45 14.31 1.67
N PRO A 248 22.74 13.29 2.20
CA PRO A 248 21.73 13.49 3.22
C PRO A 248 22.35 13.94 4.53
N GLU A 249 21.65 14.83 5.23
CA GLU A 249 22.04 15.31 6.55
C GLU A 249 21.36 14.47 7.65
N VAL A 250 22.11 14.13 8.70
CA VAL A 250 21.62 13.52 9.93
C VAL A 250 21.91 14.44 11.12
N GLU A 251 21.06 14.36 12.14
CA GLU A 251 21.15 15.17 13.35
C GLU A 251 21.11 14.30 14.61
N GLY A 252 21.95 14.64 15.59
CA GLY A 252 21.97 14.01 16.90
C GLY A 252 20.77 14.35 17.80
N PRO A 253 20.64 13.70 18.97
CA PRO A 253 21.42 12.55 19.40
C PRO A 253 21.02 11.30 18.60
N LEU A 254 21.99 10.63 17.97
CA LEU A 254 21.74 9.36 17.31
C LEU A 254 21.69 8.25 18.33
N THR A 255 20.69 7.37 18.22
CA THR A 255 20.58 6.18 19.07
C THR A 255 21.29 4.98 18.46
N VAL A 256 21.26 4.86 17.12
CA VAL A 256 21.80 3.71 16.40
C VAL A 256 22.34 4.11 15.02
N VAL A 257 23.44 3.50 14.61
CA VAL A 257 23.97 3.54 13.24
C VAL A 257 23.82 2.14 12.65
N LEU A 258 23.12 2.03 11.52
CA LEU A 258 23.01 0.81 10.73
C LEU A 258 24.05 0.85 9.62
N PHE A 259 25.10 0.04 9.75
CA PHE A 259 26.20 -0.01 8.80
C PHE A 259 26.19 -1.33 8.04
N GLU A 260 25.94 -1.29 6.73
CA GLU A 260 25.73 -2.50 5.94
C GLU A 260 26.77 -2.72 4.85
N GLY A 261 27.09 -3.98 4.56
CA GLY A 261 27.98 -4.31 3.46
C GLY A 261 27.92 -5.77 3.02
N TRP A 262 28.37 -6.05 1.79
CA TRP A 262 28.39 -7.41 1.26
C TRP A 262 29.61 -8.23 1.72
N MET A 263 30.71 -7.54 2.03
CA MET A 263 31.97 -8.11 2.54
C MET A 263 32.31 -7.63 3.97
N LEU A 264 31.36 -6.98 4.65
CA LEU A 264 31.58 -6.48 6.01
C LEU A 264 31.82 -7.67 6.97
N GLY A 265 32.86 -7.61 7.81
CA GLY A 265 33.25 -8.72 8.69
C GLY A 265 34.06 -9.85 8.05
N PHE A 266 34.42 -9.75 6.75
CA PHE A 266 35.31 -10.73 6.12
C PHE A 266 36.73 -10.64 6.72
N LYS A 267 37.38 -11.80 6.86
CA LYS A 267 38.74 -11.92 7.40
C LYS A 267 39.72 -12.33 6.30
N PRO A 268 40.95 -11.78 6.29
CA PRO A 268 42.01 -12.30 5.44
C PRO A 268 42.33 -13.74 5.83
N LEU A 269 42.62 -14.58 4.84
CA LEU A 269 42.94 -15.99 4.99
C LEU A 269 44.40 -16.27 4.59
N PRO A 270 44.96 -17.45 4.93
CA PRO A 270 46.25 -17.87 4.40
C PRO A 270 46.30 -17.80 2.87
N VAL A 271 47.42 -17.33 2.32
CA VAL A 271 47.57 -17.03 0.89
C VAL A 271 47.36 -18.26 0.00
N ASP A 272 47.77 -19.44 0.46
CA ASP A 272 47.58 -20.72 -0.21
C ASP A 272 46.11 -21.10 -0.33
N VAL A 273 45.29 -20.77 0.68
CA VAL A 273 43.84 -21.03 0.68
C VAL A 273 43.13 -20.16 -0.35
N VAL A 274 43.42 -18.86 -0.39
CA VAL A 274 42.77 -17.96 -1.36
C VAL A 274 43.25 -18.21 -2.79
N ASN A 275 44.54 -18.53 -2.99
CA ASN A 275 45.09 -18.85 -4.30
C ASN A 275 44.54 -20.16 -4.87
N ALA A 276 44.18 -21.12 -4.02
CA ALA A 276 43.52 -22.34 -4.45
C ALA A 276 42.08 -22.09 -4.97
N ILE A 277 41.43 -21.01 -4.54
CA ILE A 277 40.09 -20.63 -4.99
C ILE A 277 40.17 -19.78 -6.25
N ASP A 278 40.96 -18.70 -6.21
CA ASP A 278 41.23 -17.82 -7.34
C ASP A 278 42.54 -17.03 -7.07
N PRO A 279 43.60 -17.19 -7.88
CA PRO A 279 44.86 -16.46 -7.71
C PRO A 279 44.71 -14.93 -7.70
N LEU A 280 43.65 -14.38 -8.31
CA LEU A 280 43.40 -12.94 -8.29
C LEU A 280 43.01 -12.42 -6.89
N LEU A 281 42.63 -13.31 -5.97
CA LEU A 281 42.31 -12.96 -4.60
C LEU A 281 43.55 -12.62 -3.75
N GLU A 282 44.78 -12.97 -4.14
CA GLU A 282 45.96 -12.70 -3.32
C GLU A 282 46.06 -11.21 -2.91
N THR A 283 45.91 -10.31 -3.88
CA THR A 283 45.92 -8.86 -3.64
C THR A 283 44.69 -8.40 -2.86
N VAL A 284 43.50 -8.93 -3.18
CA VAL A 284 42.25 -8.61 -2.47
C VAL A 284 42.36 -9.01 -1.00
N ASN A 285 42.90 -10.20 -0.73
CA ASN A 285 43.11 -10.75 0.60
C ASN A 285 44.08 -9.91 1.43
N LYS A 286 45.18 -9.46 0.81
CA LYS A 286 46.11 -8.53 1.45
C LYS A 286 45.46 -7.19 1.76
N ASN A 287 44.69 -6.63 0.82
CA ASN A 287 43.97 -5.37 1.04
C ASN A 287 42.95 -5.48 2.19
N LEU A 288 42.33 -6.65 2.37
CA LEU A 288 41.34 -6.94 3.41
C LEU A 288 41.90 -6.79 4.83
N GLU A 289 43.21 -6.92 5.04
CA GLU A 289 43.86 -6.73 6.35
C GLU A 289 43.55 -5.35 6.97
N ALA A 290 43.43 -4.31 6.14
CA ALA A 290 43.17 -2.95 6.61
C ALA A 290 41.70 -2.72 7.05
N TYR A 291 40.78 -3.63 6.70
CA TYR A 291 39.34 -3.40 6.86
C TYR A 291 38.86 -3.59 8.29
N TYR A 292 39.58 -4.37 9.11
CA TYR A 292 39.28 -4.47 10.54
C TYR A 292 39.40 -3.11 11.24
N GLU A 293 40.53 -2.44 11.01
CA GLU A 293 40.80 -1.11 11.57
C GLU A 293 39.92 -0.03 10.96
N ALA A 294 39.44 -0.23 9.73
CA ALA A 294 38.57 0.73 9.07
C ALA A 294 37.11 0.62 9.56
N TRP A 295 36.60 -0.61 9.69
CA TRP A 295 35.16 -0.88 9.82
C TRP A 295 34.82 -1.70 11.06
N ASP A 296 35.35 -2.93 11.16
CA ASP A 296 34.88 -3.91 12.14
C ASP A 296 35.03 -3.43 13.59
N LYS A 297 36.10 -2.70 13.91
CA LYS A 297 36.33 -2.16 15.27
C LYS A 297 35.27 -1.15 15.73
N PHE A 298 34.56 -0.52 14.80
CA PHE A 298 33.49 0.43 15.12
C PHE A 298 32.16 -0.26 15.42
N ILE A 299 32.01 -1.54 15.04
CA ILE A 299 30.74 -2.25 15.13
C ILE A 299 30.60 -2.89 16.51
N ASN A 300 29.47 -2.63 17.16
CA ASN A 300 29.18 -3.12 18.52
C ASN A 300 28.30 -4.37 18.52
N ALA A 301 27.49 -4.56 17.50
CA ALA A 301 26.62 -5.73 17.33
C ALA A 301 26.50 -6.10 15.85
N TRP A 302 26.33 -7.38 15.57
CA TRP A 302 26.39 -7.93 14.22
C TRP A 302 25.11 -8.65 13.85
N ILE A 303 24.64 -8.44 12.62
CA ILE A 303 23.62 -9.24 11.96
C ILE A 303 24.25 -9.84 10.70
N VAL A 304 24.32 -11.16 10.65
CA VAL A 304 24.90 -11.91 9.52
C VAL A 304 23.80 -12.70 8.84
N ILE A 305 23.51 -12.37 7.58
CA ILE A 305 22.52 -13.09 6.77
C ILE A 305 23.26 -14.20 6.02
N LYS A 306 23.04 -15.43 6.47
CA LYS A 306 23.64 -16.65 5.95
C LYS A 306 22.80 -17.22 4.80
N ILE A 307 23.48 -17.60 3.73
CA ILE A 307 22.89 -18.28 2.57
C ILE A 307 23.56 -19.66 2.41
N LYS A 308 22.82 -20.64 1.88
CA LYS A 308 23.33 -22.00 1.67
C LYS A 308 24.32 -22.09 0.51
N ASP A 309 23.99 -21.47 -0.62
CA ASP A 309 24.82 -21.49 -1.83
C ASP A 309 24.99 -20.07 -2.38
N PRO A 310 26.23 -19.53 -2.41
CA PRO A 310 26.53 -18.23 -3.03
C PRO A 310 26.08 -18.07 -4.49
N ASN A 311 25.86 -19.15 -5.22
CA ASN A 311 25.36 -19.07 -6.60
C ASN A 311 23.95 -18.47 -6.69
N CYS A 312 23.17 -18.44 -5.60
CA CYS A 312 21.86 -17.77 -5.60
C CYS A 312 21.97 -16.26 -5.87
N VAL A 313 23.13 -15.64 -5.63
CA VAL A 313 23.41 -14.22 -5.95
C VAL A 313 23.19 -13.95 -7.44
N TYR A 314 23.55 -14.89 -8.32
CA TYR A 314 23.28 -14.76 -9.75
C TYR A 314 21.77 -14.69 -10.04
N LYS A 315 21.00 -15.63 -9.50
CA LYS A 315 19.53 -15.65 -9.67
C LYS A 315 18.89 -14.36 -9.15
N TRP A 316 19.30 -13.90 -7.97
CA TRP A 316 18.77 -12.68 -7.38
C TRP A 316 19.15 -11.43 -8.17
N ARG A 317 20.37 -11.36 -8.69
CA ARG A 317 20.80 -10.24 -9.54
C ARG A 317 20.04 -10.23 -10.86
N LEU A 318 19.87 -11.40 -11.47
CA LEU A 318 19.10 -11.56 -12.70
C LEU A 318 17.64 -11.13 -12.51
N GLN A 319 16.99 -11.56 -11.43
CA GLN A 319 15.63 -11.12 -11.07
C GLN A 319 15.52 -9.60 -10.95
N ALA A 320 16.50 -8.96 -10.30
CA ALA A 320 16.53 -7.51 -10.15
C ALA A 320 16.64 -6.78 -11.50
N GLU A 321 17.49 -7.28 -12.41
CA GLU A 321 17.65 -6.72 -13.76
C GLU A 321 16.43 -6.99 -14.65
N ILE A 322 15.76 -8.13 -14.52
CA ILE A 322 14.49 -8.40 -15.20
C ILE A 322 13.41 -7.41 -14.73
N ALA A 323 13.29 -7.19 -13.41
CA ALA A 323 12.34 -6.22 -12.86
C ALA A 323 12.62 -4.79 -13.35
N MET A 324 13.89 -4.37 -13.40
CA MET A 324 14.26 -3.06 -13.94
C MET A 324 13.92 -2.91 -15.44
N ARG A 325 14.16 -3.96 -16.23
CA ARG A 325 13.79 -3.99 -17.66
C ARG A 325 12.27 -3.93 -17.85
N ALA A 326 11.50 -4.62 -17.02
CA ALA A 326 10.04 -4.57 -17.03
C ALA A 326 9.50 -3.16 -16.69
N ASP A 327 10.20 -2.42 -15.84
CA ASP A 327 9.92 -1.01 -15.52
C ASP A 327 10.32 -0.02 -16.65
N GLY A 328 10.85 -0.51 -17.77
CA GLY A 328 11.33 0.33 -18.88
C GLY A 328 12.65 1.06 -18.59
N LYS A 329 13.39 0.66 -17.55
CA LYS A 329 14.71 1.21 -17.22
C LYS A 329 15.82 0.44 -17.95
N PRO A 330 16.95 1.07 -18.28
CA PRO A 330 18.11 0.35 -18.79
C PRO A 330 18.59 -0.68 -17.75
N GLY A 331 18.83 -1.91 -18.18
CA GLY A 331 19.29 -3.01 -17.35
C GLY A 331 20.30 -3.88 -18.09
N MET A 332 21.10 -4.63 -17.33
CA MET A 332 22.13 -5.52 -17.88
C MET A 332 21.48 -6.72 -18.59
N SER A 333 22.12 -7.20 -19.65
CA SER A 333 21.87 -8.50 -20.24
C SER A 333 22.28 -9.62 -19.28
N ASP A 334 21.79 -10.84 -19.56
CA ASP A 334 22.05 -11.99 -18.70
C ASP A 334 23.56 -12.35 -18.66
N ASP A 335 24.28 -12.15 -19.78
CA ASP A 335 25.74 -12.31 -19.87
C ASP A 335 26.48 -11.23 -19.06
N GLU A 336 26.02 -9.98 -19.11
CA GLU A 336 26.58 -8.89 -18.30
C GLU A 336 26.31 -9.09 -16.80
N VAL A 337 25.15 -9.66 -16.43
CA VAL A 337 24.86 -10.10 -15.06
C VAL A 337 25.83 -11.19 -14.62
N MET A 338 26.11 -12.16 -15.49
CA MET A 338 27.04 -13.24 -15.20
C MET A 338 28.47 -12.71 -14.99
N ASP A 339 28.95 -11.83 -15.89
CA ASP A 339 30.25 -11.15 -15.74
C ASP A 339 30.31 -10.35 -14.43
N PHE A 340 29.29 -9.56 -14.13
CA PHE A 340 29.20 -8.78 -12.91
C PHE A 340 29.32 -9.66 -11.66
N VAL A 341 28.52 -10.73 -11.58
CA VAL A 341 28.49 -11.62 -10.41
C VAL A 341 29.79 -12.43 -10.29
N SER A 342 30.42 -12.78 -11.40
CA SER A 342 31.69 -13.52 -11.42
C SER A 342 32.81 -12.83 -10.64
N ARG A 343 32.76 -11.49 -10.53
CA ARG A 343 33.75 -10.67 -9.80
C ARG A 343 33.60 -10.73 -8.27
N TYR A 344 32.48 -11.26 -7.76
CA TYR A 344 32.21 -11.38 -6.31
C TYR A 344 32.21 -12.82 -5.83
N LEU A 345 31.90 -13.79 -6.70
CA LEU A 345 31.84 -15.21 -6.33
C LEU A 345 33.15 -15.77 -5.74
N PRO A 346 34.36 -15.43 -6.23
CA PRO A 346 35.60 -15.86 -5.61
C PRO A 346 35.71 -15.41 -4.14
N ALA A 347 35.39 -14.15 -3.86
CA ALA A 347 35.39 -13.62 -2.49
C ALA A 347 34.35 -14.34 -1.62
N TYR A 348 33.15 -14.61 -2.13
CA TYR A 348 32.15 -15.37 -1.39
C TYR A 348 32.60 -16.80 -1.06
N LYS A 349 33.21 -17.50 -2.02
CA LYS A 349 33.74 -18.86 -1.81
C LYS A 349 34.87 -18.88 -0.79
N ALA A 350 35.71 -17.85 -0.78
CA ALA A 350 36.81 -17.73 0.17
C ALA A 350 36.34 -17.38 1.58
N TYR A 351 35.55 -16.31 1.73
CA TYR A 351 35.41 -15.65 3.03
C TYR A 351 34.11 -15.98 3.79
N LEU A 352 33.02 -16.35 3.09
CA LEU A 352 31.76 -16.70 3.77
C LEU A 352 31.86 -17.92 4.69
N PRO A 353 32.58 -19.01 4.34
CA PRO A 353 32.70 -20.16 5.22
C PRO A 353 33.24 -19.78 6.60
N THR A 354 34.33 -19.02 6.64
CA THR A 354 34.94 -18.54 7.89
C THR A 354 34.02 -17.56 8.62
N LEU A 355 33.38 -16.62 7.92
CA LEU A 355 32.42 -15.69 8.53
C LEU A 355 31.25 -16.44 9.20
N TYR A 356 30.73 -17.49 8.58
CA TYR A 356 29.59 -18.24 9.12
C TYR A 356 29.95 -19.16 10.29
N VAL A 357 31.20 -19.66 10.33
CA VAL A 357 31.67 -20.56 11.39
C VAL A 357 32.21 -19.78 12.59
N GLU A 358 33.05 -18.79 12.34
CA GLU A 358 33.77 -18.05 13.39
C GLU A 358 33.12 -16.71 13.74
N GLY A 359 32.22 -16.20 12.88
CA GLY A 359 31.67 -14.87 13.02
C GLY A 359 32.62 -13.74 12.55
N PRO A 360 32.12 -12.50 12.54
CA PRO A 360 32.89 -11.29 12.20
C PRO A 360 34.10 -11.10 13.12
N ASN A 361 35.14 -10.43 12.61
CA ASN A 361 36.39 -10.28 13.35
C ASN A 361 36.20 -9.45 14.64
N GLY A 362 36.71 -9.96 15.76
CA GLY A 362 36.59 -9.31 17.07
C GLY A 362 35.18 -9.30 17.69
N SER A 363 34.18 -9.94 17.08
CA SER A 363 32.84 -10.05 17.65
C SER A 363 32.76 -11.21 18.65
N ALA A 364 32.25 -10.95 19.86
CA ALA A 364 31.84 -12.03 20.75
C ALA A 364 30.53 -12.67 20.24
N PRO A 365 30.32 -14.00 20.39
CA PRO A 365 29.14 -14.70 19.88
C PRO A 365 27.81 -14.10 20.37
N GLU A 366 27.76 -13.61 21.60
CA GLU A 366 26.58 -13.00 22.21
C GLU A 366 26.17 -11.65 21.58
N HIS A 367 27.06 -11.04 20.79
CA HIS A 367 26.83 -9.80 20.08
C HIS A 367 26.47 -10.00 18.60
N ALA A 368 26.39 -11.25 18.13
CA ALA A 368 26.06 -11.59 16.74
C ALA A 368 24.72 -12.35 16.63
N LEU A 369 23.89 -11.93 15.68
CA LEU A 369 22.68 -12.63 15.25
C LEU A 369 22.88 -13.16 13.82
N VAL A 370 23.05 -14.48 13.70
CA VAL A 370 23.15 -15.16 12.40
C VAL A 370 21.77 -15.62 11.95
N ILE A 371 21.36 -15.29 10.73
CA ILE A 371 20.03 -15.59 10.19
C ILE A 371 20.20 -16.33 8.87
N GLU A 372 19.79 -17.59 8.81
CA GLU A 372 19.81 -18.36 7.58
C GLU A 372 18.55 -18.07 6.75
N ILE A 373 18.72 -17.79 5.46
CA ILE A 373 17.62 -17.56 4.51
C ILE A 373 17.64 -18.55 3.35
N ASP A 374 16.46 -18.83 2.78
CA ASP A 374 16.30 -19.62 1.56
C ASP A 374 16.45 -18.78 0.28
N GLU A 375 16.32 -19.42 -0.90
CA GLU A 375 16.35 -18.73 -2.20
C GLU A 375 15.20 -17.71 -2.37
N GLY A 376 14.10 -17.87 -1.62
CA GLY A 376 12.98 -16.94 -1.56
C GLY A 376 13.21 -15.75 -0.60
N ARG A 377 14.39 -15.67 0.02
CA ARG A 377 14.78 -14.67 1.02
C ARG A 377 13.95 -14.73 2.31
N ASN A 378 13.37 -15.89 2.61
CA ASN A 378 12.65 -16.13 3.86
C ASN A 378 13.57 -16.76 4.89
N PRO A 379 13.45 -16.42 6.18
CA PRO A 379 14.24 -17.07 7.22
C PRO A 379 13.86 -18.54 7.33
N VAL A 380 14.85 -19.39 7.60
CA VAL A 380 14.65 -20.83 7.81
C VAL A 380 15.16 -21.26 9.19
N HIS A 381 14.66 -22.39 9.70
CA HIS A 381 15.22 -22.98 10.91
C HIS A 381 16.66 -23.43 10.66
N ASP A 382 17.53 -23.26 11.65
CA ASP A 382 18.93 -23.69 11.56
C ASP A 382 18.97 -25.18 11.20
N THR A 383 19.63 -25.51 10.09
CA THR A 383 19.83 -26.90 9.69
C THR A 383 20.86 -27.50 10.65
N ILE A 384 20.44 -28.32 11.61
CA ILE A 384 21.38 -29.06 12.46
C ILE A 384 22.14 -30.03 11.55
N LEU A 385 23.43 -29.74 11.31
CA LEU A 385 24.36 -30.74 10.79
C LEU A 385 24.51 -31.83 11.86
N ALA A 386 23.75 -32.91 11.71
CA ALA A 386 23.98 -34.14 12.44
C ALA A 386 25.35 -34.70 12.00
N GLY A 387 26.35 -34.56 12.87
CA GLY A 387 27.63 -35.25 12.71
C GLY A 387 28.85 -34.39 13.04
N LEU A 388 29.18 -34.33 14.34
CA LEU A 388 30.52 -34.47 14.94
C LEU A 388 30.39 -33.96 16.39
N GLY A 389 30.35 -34.91 17.32
CA GLY A 389 30.13 -34.63 18.73
C GLY A 389 31.38 -34.09 19.44
N CYS A 390 31.15 -33.22 20.42
CA CYS A 390 31.99 -33.11 21.61
C CYS A 390 31.07 -32.81 22.80
N SER A 391 30.95 -33.82 23.65
CA SER A 391 30.28 -33.87 24.95
C SER A 391 30.99 -32.96 25.94
N TRP A 392 30.26 -32.09 26.64
CA TRP A 392 30.39 -31.89 28.10
C TRP A 392 29.03 -31.45 28.67
N MET A 393 28.30 -32.40 29.23
CA MET A 393 27.24 -32.16 30.21
C MET A 393 27.73 -32.73 31.54
N GLN A 394 27.71 -31.92 32.59
CA GLN A 394 27.73 -32.29 34.01
C GLN A 394 27.61 -30.96 34.78
N ASP A 395 26.86 -30.78 35.85
CA ASP A 395 25.73 -31.45 36.49
C ASP A 395 25.38 -30.55 37.70
N ASN A 396 24.17 -30.71 38.26
CA ASN A 396 23.74 -30.28 39.62
C ASN A 396 23.51 -28.76 39.86
N SER A 397 22.51 -28.30 40.62
CA SER A 397 21.58 -28.93 41.57
C SER A 397 20.32 -28.07 41.77
N LEU A 398 19.23 -28.74 42.16
CA LEU A 398 17.99 -28.21 42.72
C LEU A 398 18.18 -27.41 44.03
N CYS A 399 17.40 -26.34 44.23
CA CYS A 399 16.65 -26.10 45.49
C CYS A 399 15.68 -24.89 45.44
N HIS A 400 14.39 -25.21 45.62
CA HIS A 400 13.31 -24.56 46.39
C HIS A 400 13.07 -23.04 46.43
N ASP A 401 11.83 -22.69 46.00
CA ASP A 401 10.77 -21.93 46.69
C ASP A 401 11.15 -20.72 47.56
N THR A 402 10.60 -19.54 47.24
CA THR A 402 9.47 -18.92 47.97
C THR A 402 9.15 -17.52 47.45
N VAL A 403 7.85 -17.26 47.24
CA VAL A 403 7.26 -15.93 47.09
C VAL A 403 6.91 -15.41 48.50
N PRO A 404 6.96 -14.09 48.74
CA PRO A 404 5.70 -13.46 49.13
C PRO A 404 5.43 -12.11 48.47
N ASN A 405 4.13 -11.92 48.27
CA ASN A 405 3.38 -10.82 47.71
C ASN A 405 3.25 -9.64 48.69
N GLN A 406 3.26 -8.39 48.19
CA GLN A 406 2.65 -7.16 48.73
C GLN A 406 3.13 -6.00 47.82
N GLY A 407 2.36 -5.14 47.15
CA GLY A 407 0.99 -4.66 47.33
C GLY A 407 1.03 -3.14 47.47
N ARG A 408 0.68 -2.37 46.41
CA ARG A 408 0.11 -1.00 46.46
C ARG A 408 -0.21 -0.44 45.06
N ARG A 409 -1.47 -0.02 44.86
CA ARG A 409 -1.99 0.84 43.76
C ARG A 409 -2.13 2.31 44.28
N PRO A 410 -2.69 3.30 43.53
CA PRO A 410 -1.98 4.23 42.65
C PRO A 410 -2.32 5.73 42.89
N GLY A 411 -1.65 6.64 42.15
CA GLY A 411 -2.13 8.01 41.86
C GLY A 411 -1.14 9.15 42.19
N PRO A 412 -1.37 10.39 41.75
CA PRO A 412 -1.72 10.83 40.39
C PRO A 412 -0.85 12.01 39.87
N LEU A 413 -0.91 12.26 38.55
CA LEU A 413 -0.74 13.56 37.85
C LEU A 413 0.56 14.39 38.03
N ARG A 414 1.27 14.67 36.92
CA ARG A 414 1.15 15.94 36.17
C ARG A 414 2.14 16.02 35.00
N SER A 415 1.59 16.32 33.83
CA SER A 415 2.27 16.85 32.66
C SER A 415 2.84 18.24 32.94
N VAL A 416 4.06 18.50 32.48
CA VAL A 416 4.61 19.85 32.32
C VAL A 416 5.41 19.89 31.02
N PHE A 417 4.76 20.32 29.94
CA PHE A 417 5.43 20.90 28.76
C PHE A 417 5.49 22.42 28.97
N PRO A 418 6.62 23.07 28.62
CA PRO A 418 6.57 24.18 27.63
C PRO A 418 7.90 24.26 26.81
N THR A 419 8.08 24.91 25.65
CA THR A 419 7.32 25.68 24.63
C THR A 419 8.36 26.00 23.53
N ALA A 420 8.29 25.48 22.30
CA ALA A 420 7.90 26.20 21.06
C ALA A 420 8.52 25.46 19.83
N PRO A 421 7.94 25.56 18.63
CA PRO A 421 7.79 24.42 17.70
C PRO A 421 8.69 24.47 16.43
N ALA A 422 8.91 23.30 15.81
CA ALA A 422 9.47 23.16 14.46
C ALA A 422 8.53 22.30 13.57
N GLU A 423 8.34 22.78 12.33
CA GLU A 423 7.23 22.50 11.40
C GLU A 423 7.11 21.03 10.93
N VAL A 424 6.01 20.40 11.33
CA VAL A 424 5.39 19.25 10.64
C VAL A 424 4.29 19.86 9.76
N SER A 425 4.13 19.45 8.50
CA SER A 425 2.93 19.79 7.72
C SER A 425 1.71 19.35 8.53
N SER A 426 1.04 20.32 9.14
CA SER A 426 0.47 20.13 10.47
C SER A 426 -0.95 19.58 10.39
N LEU A 427 -1.44 18.96 11.47
CA LEU A 427 -2.88 18.73 11.65
C LEU A 427 -3.68 20.02 11.42
N LYS A 428 -3.07 21.17 11.69
CA LYS A 428 -3.63 22.50 11.42
C LYS A 428 -3.73 22.78 9.91
N ASP A 429 -2.75 22.42 9.08
CA ASP A 429 -2.84 22.57 7.61
C ASP A 429 -3.93 21.67 7.01
N LEU A 430 -4.08 20.45 7.53
CA LEU A 430 -5.18 19.57 7.13
C LEU A 430 -6.53 20.12 7.61
N PHE A 431 -6.60 20.63 8.83
CA PHE A 431 -7.81 21.26 9.39
C PHE A 431 -8.24 22.49 8.59
N GLU A 432 -7.31 23.41 8.31
CA GLU A 432 -7.57 24.59 7.45
C GLU A 432 -8.02 24.16 6.05
N PHE A 433 -7.38 23.13 5.50
CA PHE A 433 -7.82 22.54 4.24
C PHE A 433 -9.25 22.04 4.35
N ILE A 434 -9.60 21.18 5.33
CA ILE A 434 -10.97 20.66 5.52
C ILE A 434 -11.98 21.82 5.62
N CYS A 435 -11.70 22.82 6.45
CA CYS A 435 -12.56 23.98 6.66
C CYS A 435 -12.79 24.82 5.39
N SER A 436 -11.84 24.82 4.45
CA SER A 436 -11.99 25.50 3.15
C SER A 436 -12.89 24.79 2.14
N GLY A 437 -13.38 23.58 2.46
CA GLY A 437 -14.12 22.75 1.51
C GLY A 437 -15.47 23.35 1.09
N PRO A 438 -15.87 23.24 -0.19
CA PRO A 438 -17.13 23.79 -0.71
C PRO A 438 -18.39 23.25 -0.05
N LEU A 439 -18.35 22.03 0.48
CA LEU A 439 -19.49 21.43 1.18
C LEU A 439 -19.62 21.86 2.64
N VAL A 440 -18.59 22.45 3.26
CA VAL A 440 -18.60 22.81 4.69
C VAL A 440 -19.77 23.73 5.02
N LYS A 441 -19.83 24.89 4.34
CA LYS A 441 -20.92 25.85 4.53
C LYS A 441 -22.29 25.28 4.13
N LYS A 442 -22.33 24.48 3.06
CA LYS A 442 -23.58 23.90 2.53
C LYS A 442 -24.22 22.90 3.50
N LEU A 443 -23.40 22.17 4.24
CA LEU A 443 -23.83 21.20 5.25
C LEU A 443 -24.04 21.85 6.63
N GLY A 444 -23.87 23.17 6.76
CA GLY A 444 -23.97 23.88 8.03
C GLY A 444 -22.85 23.52 9.01
N LEU A 445 -21.72 23.00 8.53
CA LEU A 445 -20.56 22.68 9.36
C LEU A 445 -19.80 23.97 9.68
N THR A 446 -19.47 24.19 10.95
CA THR A 446 -18.57 25.27 11.39
C THR A 446 -17.17 24.75 11.66
N SER A 447 -16.19 25.65 11.75
CA SER A 447 -14.82 25.31 12.16
C SER A 447 -14.78 24.60 13.51
N GLU A 448 -15.65 25.00 14.44
CA GLU A 448 -15.73 24.43 15.78
C GLU A 448 -16.25 22.99 15.72
N MET A 449 -17.32 22.74 14.96
CA MET A 449 -17.86 21.38 14.78
C MET A 449 -16.85 20.44 14.12
N ILE A 450 -16.07 20.94 13.16
CA ILE A 450 -14.99 20.17 12.53
C ILE A 450 -13.88 19.90 13.53
N ALA A 451 -13.50 20.88 14.35
CA ALA A 451 -12.46 20.72 15.36
C ALA A 451 -12.86 19.68 16.42
N GLU A 452 -14.10 19.72 16.91
CA GLU A 452 -14.65 18.77 17.87
C GLU A 452 -14.70 17.34 17.33
N SER A 453 -14.77 17.17 16.01
CA SER A 453 -14.89 15.86 15.34
C SER A 453 -13.67 15.50 14.50
N ILE A 454 -12.54 16.22 14.62
CA ILE A 454 -11.40 16.10 13.70
C ILE A 454 -10.82 14.69 13.63
N ASP A 455 -10.83 13.96 14.73
CA ASP A 455 -10.40 12.56 14.78
C ASP A 455 -11.25 11.66 13.88
N LYS A 456 -12.55 11.93 13.77
CA LYS A 456 -13.45 11.22 12.85
C LYS A 456 -13.07 11.50 11.39
N TRP A 457 -12.77 12.76 11.05
CA TRP A 457 -12.33 13.14 9.70
C TRP A 457 -11.02 12.47 9.32
N ILE A 458 -10.03 12.49 10.22
CA ILE A 458 -8.75 11.84 10.01
C ILE A 458 -8.95 10.33 9.83
N LYS A 459 -9.72 9.70 10.73
CA LYS A 459 -10.02 8.26 10.66
C LYS A 459 -10.71 7.89 9.34
N CYS A 460 -11.72 8.64 8.90
CA CYS A 460 -12.35 8.42 7.61
C CYS A 460 -11.36 8.61 6.45
N GLY A 461 -10.51 9.64 6.49
CA GLY A 461 -9.47 9.86 5.49
C GLY A 461 -8.48 8.71 5.39
N VAL A 462 -8.02 8.18 6.52
CA VAL A 462 -7.16 6.98 6.59
C VAL A 462 -7.87 5.77 5.98
N HIS A 463 -9.15 5.54 6.31
CA HIS A 463 -9.94 4.47 5.73
C HIS A 463 -10.09 4.61 4.20
N LEU A 464 -10.31 5.82 3.70
CA LEU A 464 -10.38 6.08 2.27
C LEU A 464 -9.02 5.91 1.57
N CYS A 465 -7.92 6.35 2.20
CA CYS A 465 -6.57 6.10 1.69
C CYS A 465 -6.30 4.60 1.55
N ARG A 466 -6.70 3.79 2.55
CA ARG A 466 -6.62 2.32 2.47
C ARG A 466 -7.49 1.74 1.37
N LEU A 467 -8.74 2.20 1.24
CA LEU A 467 -9.68 1.72 0.23
C LEU A 467 -9.15 1.94 -1.20
N PHE A 468 -8.56 3.11 -1.45
CA PHE A 468 -8.07 3.50 -2.78
C PHE A 468 -6.56 3.28 -2.99
N GLN A 469 -5.89 2.61 -2.04
CA GLN A 469 -4.45 2.32 -2.10
C GLN A 469 -3.58 3.58 -2.26
N LEU A 470 -3.96 4.67 -1.58
CA LEU A 470 -3.24 5.95 -1.58
C LEU A 470 -2.46 6.15 -0.28
N ASN A 471 -1.37 6.91 -0.36
CA ASN A 471 -0.55 7.22 0.80
C ASN A 471 -1.13 8.43 1.56
N GLU A 472 -1.55 8.21 2.82
CA GLU A 472 -2.15 9.23 3.68
C GLU A 472 -1.25 10.45 3.94
N LEU A 473 0.08 10.27 3.85
CA LEU A 473 1.07 11.34 4.02
C LEU A 473 1.35 12.10 2.71
N TYR A 474 0.97 11.54 1.56
CA TYR A 474 1.31 12.04 0.23
C TYR A 474 0.12 11.99 -0.72
N LEU A 475 -1.01 12.59 -0.32
CA LEU A 475 -2.13 12.81 -1.22
C LEU A 475 -1.87 14.00 -2.14
N THR A 476 -2.14 13.83 -3.44
CA THR A 476 -2.23 14.96 -4.36
C THR A 476 -3.41 15.87 -3.97
N ILE A 477 -3.39 17.13 -4.39
CA ILE A 477 -4.48 18.08 -4.10
C ILE A 477 -5.85 17.54 -4.54
N PRO A 478 -6.03 16.97 -5.75
CA PRO A 478 -7.32 16.41 -6.17
C PRO A 478 -7.77 15.17 -5.36
N GLU A 479 -6.83 14.32 -4.90
CA GLU A 479 -7.16 13.19 -4.02
C GLU A 479 -7.60 13.68 -2.64
N LYS A 480 -6.85 14.63 -2.08
CA LYS A 480 -7.17 15.28 -0.81
C LYS A 480 -8.53 15.97 -0.86
N ALA A 481 -8.83 16.70 -1.94
CA ALA A 481 -10.12 17.34 -2.16
C ALA A 481 -11.26 16.32 -2.25
N ARG A 482 -11.10 15.24 -3.03
CA ARG A 482 -12.13 14.19 -3.12
C ARG A 482 -12.43 13.53 -1.77
N PHE A 483 -11.44 13.32 -0.92
CA PHE A 483 -11.70 12.74 0.40
C PHE A 483 -12.31 13.76 1.36
N TYR A 484 -11.60 14.87 1.59
CA TYR A 484 -11.90 15.78 2.68
C TYR A 484 -12.90 16.87 2.32
N HIS A 485 -13.13 17.17 1.04
CA HIS A 485 -14.13 18.14 0.59
C HIS A 485 -15.37 17.51 -0.03
N TYR A 486 -15.33 16.21 -0.35
CA TYR A 486 -16.43 15.52 -1.02
C TYR A 486 -16.92 14.28 -0.27
N TYR A 487 -16.13 13.20 -0.22
CA TYR A 487 -16.62 11.90 0.25
C TYR A 487 -16.93 11.89 1.74
N ILE A 488 -16.04 12.44 2.58
CA ILE A 488 -16.25 12.51 4.04
C ILE A 488 -17.43 13.43 4.39
N PRO A 489 -17.54 14.66 3.85
CA PRO A 489 -18.71 15.49 4.09
C PRO A 489 -20.04 14.81 3.70
N VAL A 490 -20.09 14.12 2.55
CA VAL A 490 -21.27 13.37 2.13
C VAL A 490 -21.57 12.21 3.08
N PHE A 491 -20.55 11.46 3.49
CA PHE A 491 -20.71 10.40 4.50
C PHE A 491 -21.31 10.93 5.80
N LEU A 492 -20.81 12.05 6.31
CA LEU A 492 -21.32 12.67 7.53
C LEU A 492 -22.77 13.16 7.37
N TRP A 493 -23.13 13.69 6.20
CA TRP A 493 -24.53 14.05 5.91
C TRP A 493 -25.43 12.80 5.88
N CYS A 494 -24.99 11.71 5.24
CA CYS A 494 -25.75 10.46 5.24
C CYS A 494 -25.92 9.90 6.66
N GLU A 495 -24.87 9.93 7.49
CA GLU A 495 -24.95 9.55 8.91
C GLU A 495 -26.03 10.35 9.66
N GLN A 496 -26.07 11.67 9.45
CA GLN A 496 -27.11 12.52 10.05
C GLN A 496 -28.52 12.14 9.59
N LYS A 497 -28.71 11.84 8.30
CA LYS A 497 -30.01 11.39 7.77
C LYS A 497 -30.42 10.04 8.33
N ILE A 498 -29.49 9.10 8.45
CA ILE A 498 -29.73 7.79 9.09
C ILE A 498 -30.12 7.97 10.55
N SER A 499 -29.37 8.76 11.32
CA SER A 499 -29.70 9.05 12.72
C SER A 499 -31.08 9.70 12.88
N HIS A 500 -31.41 10.69 12.04
CA HIS A 500 -32.73 11.32 12.05
C HIS A 500 -33.84 10.33 11.70
N HIS A 501 -33.64 9.46 10.71
CA HIS A 501 -34.59 8.42 10.34
C HIS A 501 -34.83 7.44 11.48
N MET A 502 -33.76 6.91 12.09
CA MET A 502 -33.87 6.00 13.24
C MET A 502 -34.60 6.63 14.42
N SER A 503 -34.41 7.94 14.67
CA SER A 503 -35.08 8.64 15.78
C SER A 503 -36.62 8.75 15.65
N LYS A 504 -37.17 8.45 14.47
CA LYS A 504 -38.63 8.44 14.24
C LYS A 504 -39.31 7.17 14.76
N PHE A 505 -38.53 6.14 15.09
CA PHE A 505 -39.01 4.85 15.55
C PHE A 505 -38.70 4.68 17.04
N LYS A 506 -39.50 3.87 17.74
CA LYS A 506 -39.27 3.53 19.15
C LYS A 506 -38.24 2.41 19.28
N ASP A 507 -37.60 2.28 20.45
CA ASP A 507 -36.49 1.33 20.68
C ASP A 507 -36.83 -0.16 20.40
N GLU A 508 -38.11 -0.53 20.40
CA GLU A 508 -38.59 -1.91 20.14
C GLU A 508 -39.19 -2.11 18.74
N GLU A 509 -39.27 -1.06 17.91
CA GLU A 509 -39.85 -1.14 16.57
C GLU A 509 -38.81 -1.59 15.53
N ASP A 510 -39.27 -2.42 14.59
CA ASP A 510 -38.48 -2.82 13.44
C ASP A 510 -38.24 -1.61 12.52
N VAL A 511 -37.01 -1.11 12.47
CA VAL A 511 -36.65 0.07 11.68
C VAL A 511 -36.30 -0.36 10.24
N PRO A 512 -37.08 0.05 9.22
CA PRO A 512 -36.70 -0.15 7.83
C PRO A 512 -35.44 0.66 7.47
N PRO A 513 -34.57 0.16 6.58
CA PRO A 513 -33.40 0.92 6.15
C PRO A 513 -33.80 2.24 5.48
N LEU A 514 -33.00 3.27 5.71
CA LEU A 514 -33.15 4.53 4.98
C LEU A 514 -32.67 4.35 3.54
N VAL A 515 -33.49 4.67 2.54
CA VAL A 515 -33.08 4.64 1.13
C VAL A 515 -32.56 6.01 0.72
N ILE A 516 -31.29 6.07 0.30
CA ILE A 516 -30.64 7.28 -0.22
C ILE A 516 -30.43 7.12 -1.72
N GLY A 517 -31.06 7.99 -2.49
CA GLY A 517 -30.97 8.04 -3.95
C GLY A 517 -29.81 8.91 -4.42
N PHE A 518 -29.00 8.42 -5.36
CA PHE A 518 -27.90 9.15 -5.99
C PHE A 518 -28.22 9.39 -7.46
N SER A 519 -28.49 10.65 -7.82
CA SER A 519 -28.73 11.07 -9.19
C SER A 519 -27.52 11.80 -9.74
N ALA A 520 -26.90 11.26 -10.79
CA ALA A 520 -25.66 11.82 -11.32
C ALA A 520 -25.36 11.38 -12.76
N PRO A 521 -24.92 12.28 -13.65
CA PRO A 521 -24.51 11.91 -15.00
C PRO A 521 -23.43 10.83 -15.05
N GLN A 522 -23.37 10.09 -16.16
CA GLN A 522 -22.38 9.02 -16.34
C GLN A 522 -20.95 9.56 -16.28
N GLY A 523 -20.04 8.81 -15.67
CA GLY A 523 -18.62 9.20 -15.57
C GLY A 523 -18.29 10.26 -14.51
N SER A 524 -19.30 10.79 -13.80
CA SER A 524 -19.14 11.79 -12.72
C SER A 524 -18.42 11.28 -11.46
N GLY A 525 -18.26 9.96 -11.32
CA GLY A 525 -17.71 9.34 -10.10
C GLY A 525 -18.75 8.86 -9.10
N LYS A 526 -20.05 8.90 -9.44
CA LYS A 526 -21.16 8.45 -8.58
C LYS A 526 -20.97 7.05 -7.97
N THR A 527 -20.56 6.07 -8.78
CA THR A 527 -20.35 4.69 -8.32
C THR A 527 -19.15 4.60 -7.38
N THR A 528 -18.11 5.41 -7.63
CA THR A 528 -16.94 5.52 -6.73
C THR A 528 -17.32 6.13 -5.39
N LEU A 529 -18.18 7.15 -5.38
CA LEU A 529 -18.72 7.75 -4.16
C LEU A 529 -19.54 6.71 -3.38
N VAL A 530 -20.49 6.02 -4.02
CA VAL A 530 -21.30 4.98 -3.38
C VAL A 530 -20.43 3.86 -2.79
N PHE A 531 -19.38 3.44 -3.51
CA PHE A 531 -18.43 2.46 -3.04
C PHE A 531 -17.65 2.95 -1.80
N ALA A 532 -17.20 4.20 -1.80
CA ALA A 532 -16.56 4.82 -0.64
C ALA A 532 -17.49 4.90 0.58
N LEU A 533 -18.76 5.27 0.37
CA LEU A 533 -19.76 5.37 1.43
C LEU A 533 -20.10 4.00 2.03
N ASP A 534 -20.35 2.99 1.19
CA ASP A 534 -20.60 1.61 1.64
C ASP A 534 -19.43 1.08 2.48
N PHE A 535 -18.19 1.34 2.05
CA PHE A 535 -17.02 0.99 2.85
C PHE A 535 -16.97 1.73 4.19
N LEU A 536 -17.20 3.05 4.19
CA LEU A 536 -17.22 3.86 5.41
C LEU A 536 -18.32 3.42 6.39
N PHE A 537 -19.51 3.05 5.89
CA PHE A 537 -20.58 2.49 6.72
C PHE A 537 -20.14 1.19 7.39
N ARG A 538 -19.56 0.25 6.63
CA ARG A 538 -19.09 -1.03 7.18
C ARG A 538 -18.03 -0.85 8.27
N VAL A 539 -17.01 0.00 8.03
CA VAL A 539 -15.97 0.24 9.06
C VAL A 539 -16.47 1.06 10.25
N SER A 540 -17.62 1.72 10.11
CA SER A 540 -18.35 2.36 11.22
C SER A 540 -19.34 1.43 11.94
N GLY A 541 -19.45 0.17 11.52
CA GLY A 541 -20.32 -0.84 12.13
C GLY A 541 -21.77 -0.84 11.62
N ARG A 542 -22.05 -0.19 10.49
CA ARG A 542 -23.38 -0.17 9.86
C ARG A 542 -23.46 -1.16 8.71
N LYS A 543 -24.59 -1.87 8.59
CA LYS A 543 -24.91 -2.71 7.43
C LYS A 543 -25.61 -1.85 6.37
N SER A 544 -25.07 -1.89 5.15
CA SER A 544 -25.57 -1.17 3.97
C SER A 544 -25.78 -2.12 2.79
N ALA A 545 -26.72 -1.79 1.91
CA ALA A 545 -26.90 -2.42 0.61
C ALA A 545 -26.68 -1.40 -0.51
N THR A 546 -26.10 -1.84 -1.63
CA THR A 546 -25.86 -1.01 -2.82
C THR A 546 -26.59 -1.58 -4.03
N LEU A 547 -27.32 -0.71 -4.72
CA LEU A 547 -28.06 -1.01 -5.94
C LEU A 547 -27.80 0.08 -6.98
N SER A 548 -27.71 -0.34 -8.24
CA SER A 548 -27.72 0.57 -9.38
C SER A 548 -29.02 0.40 -10.16
N ILE A 549 -29.52 1.46 -10.80
CA ILE A 549 -30.60 1.32 -11.79
C ILE A 549 -30.19 0.36 -12.92
N ASP A 550 -28.89 0.30 -13.21
CA ASP A 550 -28.32 -0.58 -14.22
C ASP A 550 -28.52 -2.08 -13.89
N ASP A 551 -28.70 -2.43 -12.61
CA ASP A 551 -28.97 -3.82 -12.19
C ASP A 551 -30.35 -4.30 -12.65
N PHE A 552 -31.22 -3.37 -13.02
CA PHE A 552 -32.60 -3.62 -13.43
C PHE A 552 -32.81 -3.43 -14.93
N TYR A 553 -31.76 -3.42 -15.76
CA TYR A 553 -31.98 -3.45 -17.21
C TYR A 553 -32.76 -4.71 -17.63
N LEU A 554 -33.52 -4.57 -18.73
CA LEU A 554 -34.25 -5.68 -19.33
C LEU A 554 -33.31 -6.81 -19.76
N THR A 555 -33.85 -8.03 -19.82
CA THR A 555 -33.15 -9.17 -20.41
C THR A 555 -32.81 -8.90 -21.87
N ALA A 556 -31.85 -9.63 -22.44
CA ALA A 556 -31.49 -9.47 -23.85
C ALA A 556 -32.70 -9.67 -24.79
N GLU A 557 -33.59 -10.59 -24.43
CA GLU A 557 -34.84 -10.86 -25.16
C GLU A 557 -35.81 -9.68 -25.07
N ASP A 558 -36.07 -9.17 -23.87
CA ASP A 558 -37.04 -8.08 -23.67
C ASP A 558 -36.52 -6.74 -24.21
N GLN A 559 -35.21 -6.51 -24.14
CA GLN A 559 -34.58 -5.37 -24.82
C GLN A 559 -34.71 -5.49 -26.36
N ALA A 560 -34.71 -6.70 -26.92
CA ALA A 560 -34.99 -6.90 -28.34
C ALA A 560 -36.45 -6.55 -28.70
N LYS A 561 -37.42 -6.97 -27.88
CA LYS A 561 -38.84 -6.61 -28.04
C LYS A 561 -39.05 -5.09 -27.93
N LEU A 562 -38.37 -4.43 -26.99
CA LEU A 562 -38.43 -2.97 -26.85
C LEU A 562 -37.94 -2.27 -28.11
N ARG A 563 -36.81 -2.70 -28.67
CA ARG A 563 -36.28 -2.17 -29.94
C ARG A 563 -37.24 -2.41 -31.11
N GLU A 564 -37.79 -3.62 -31.24
CA GLU A 564 -38.70 -3.99 -32.33
C GLU A 564 -40.02 -3.22 -32.29
N SER A 565 -40.52 -2.91 -31.09
CA SER A 565 -41.74 -2.11 -30.91
C SER A 565 -41.52 -0.60 -31.11
N ASN A 566 -40.25 -0.14 -31.18
CA ASN A 566 -39.89 1.27 -31.35
C ASN A 566 -38.91 1.44 -32.54
N PRO A 567 -39.31 1.06 -33.76
CA PRO A 567 -38.41 1.11 -34.91
C PRO A 567 -37.99 2.55 -35.21
N GLY A 568 -36.69 2.77 -35.40
CA GLY A 568 -36.10 4.09 -35.69
C GLY A 568 -35.83 4.96 -34.46
N ASN A 569 -36.21 4.53 -33.25
CA ASN A 569 -35.84 5.23 -32.02
C ASN A 569 -34.50 4.73 -31.48
N ALA A 570 -33.41 5.39 -31.86
CA ALA A 570 -32.05 5.06 -31.43
C ALA A 570 -31.84 5.14 -29.89
N LEU A 571 -32.68 5.89 -29.16
CA LEU A 571 -32.57 6.04 -27.71
C LEU A 571 -33.07 4.79 -26.95
N LEU A 572 -33.90 3.96 -27.58
CA LEU A 572 -34.46 2.72 -27.05
C LEU A 572 -33.89 1.45 -27.71
N GLU A 573 -32.98 1.61 -28.67
CA GLU A 573 -32.34 0.50 -29.38
C GLU A 573 -31.53 -0.41 -28.43
N LEU A 574 -30.84 0.23 -27.47
CA LEU A 574 -30.00 -0.40 -26.47
C LEU A 574 -30.46 -0.02 -25.05
N ARG A 575 -29.93 -0.73 -24.06
CA ARG A 575 -30.16 -0.44 -22.64
C ARG A 575 -29.68 0.97 -22.27
N GLY A 576 -30.45 1.67 -21.44
CA GLY A 576 -30.06 2.97 -20.90
C GLY A 576 -31.25 3.81 -20.46
N ASN A 577 -32.04 4.28 -21.43
CA ASN A 577 -33.11 5.25 -21.22
C ASN A 577 -34.36 4.65 -20.55
N ALA A 578 -35.29 5.53 -20.14
CA ALA A 578 -36.59 5.12 -19.60
C ALA A 578 -37.34 4.22 -20.58
N GLY A 579 -37.78 3.05 -20.10
CA GLY A 579 -38.36 1.96 -20.88
C GLY A 579 -37.47 0.73 -20.96
N SER A 580 -36.14 0.86 -20.77
CA SER A 580 -35.20 -0.27 -20.86
C SER A 580 -34.98 -1.02 -19.54
N HIS A 581 -35.88 -0.91 -18.57
CA HIS A 581 -35.71 -1.48 -17.23
C HIS A 581 -36.89 -2.41 -16.85
N ASP A 582 -36.58 -3.50 -16.14
CA ASP A 582 -37.55 -4.36 -15.48
C ASP A 582 -38.04 -3.69 -14.18
N LEU A 583 -39.07 -2.85 -14.32
CA LEU A 583 -39.62 -2.09 -13.20
C LEU A 583 -40.23 -3.00 -12.13
N ALA A 584 -40.84 -4.13 -12.52
CA ALA A 584 -41.44 -5.06 -11.58
C ALA A 584 -40.38 -5.67 -10.65
N LEU A 585 -39.26 -6.15 -11.21
CA LEU A 585 -38.13 -6.65 -10.43
C LEU A 585 -37.57 -5.57 -9.49
N SER A 586 -37.49 -4.32 -9.96
CA SER A 586 -36.98 -3.22 -9.13
C SER A 586 -37.88 -2.91 -7.92
N VAL A 587 -39.20 -2.91 -8.12
CA VAL A 587 -40.18 -2.69 -7.06
C VAL A 587 -40.16 -3.83 -6.05
N GLU A 588 -40.10 -5.08 -6.53
CA GLU A 588 -39.98 -6.26 -5.67
C GLU A 588 -38.72 -6.18 -4.81
N THR A 589 -37.58 -5.84 -5.42
CA THR A 589 -36.29 -5.74 -4.76
C THR A 589 -36.27 -4.65 -3.69
N LEU A 590 -36.72 -3.42 -4.02
CA LEU A 590 -36.76 -2.30 -3.08
C LEU A 590 -37.75 -2.57 -1.93
N THR A 591 -38.90 -3.20 -2.22
CA THR A 591 -39.87 -3.62 -1.20
C THR A 591 -39.30 -4.69 -0.28
N ALA A 592 -38.55 -5.67 -0.81
CA ALA A 592 -37.90 -6.70 -0.02
C ALA A 592 -36.78 -6.12 0.87
N LEU A 593 -35.96 -5.21 0.33
CA LEU A 593 -34.93 -4.50 1.09
C LEU A 593 -35.50 -3.75 2.30
N GLY A 594 -36.67 -3.10 2.13
CA GLY A 594 -37.37 -2.43 3.23
C GLY A 594 -37.78 -3.35 4.39
N LYS A 595 -37.77 -4.67 4.19
CA LYS A 595 -38.13 -5.69 5.19
C LYS A 595 -36.94 -6.33 5.90
N LEU A 596 -35.69 -6.01 5.51
CA LEU A 596 -34.48 -6.53 6.16
C LEU A 596 -34.19 -5.79 7.48
N THR A 597 -35.13 -5.85 8.42
CA THR A 597 -35.10 -5.11 9.69
C THR A 597 -34.51 -5.89 10.86
N LYS A 598 -34.18 -7.18 10.68
CA LYS A 598 -33.68 -8.08 11.73
C LYS A 598 -32.47 -8.88 11.28
N GLU A 599 -31.67 -9.32 12.25
CA GLU A 599 -30.57 -10.25 12.04
C GLU A 599 -31.05 -11.58 11.44
N GLY A 600 -30.22 -12.22 10.62
CA GLY A 600 -30.54 -13.47 9.95
C GLY A 600 -31.47 -13.35 8.74
N LEU A 601 -32.13 -12.21 8.50
CA LEU A 601 -32.89 -11.96 7.26
C LEU A 601 -31.92 -11.70 6.11
N LYS A 602 -31.98 -12.52 5.07
CA LYS A 602 -31.05 -12.49 3.93
C LYS A 602 -31.79 -12.37 2.61
N MET A 603 -31.19 -11.67 1.67
CA MET A 603 -31.64 -11.66 0.28
C MET A 603 -30.48 -11.48 -0.69
N LYS A 604 -30.64 -11.96 -1.92
CA LYS A 604 -29.72 -11.69 -3.01
C LYS A 604 -30.13 -10.43 -3.76
N LEU A 605 -29.14 -9.63 -4.17
CA LEU A 605 -29.37 -8.42 -4.94
C LEU A 605 -29.18 -8.67 -6.43
N PRO A 606 -30.13 -8.24 -7.29
CA PRO A 606 -29.98 -8.32 -8.74
C PRO A 606 -28.68 -7.70 -9.23
N ARG A 607 -28.08 -8.34 -10.25
CA ARG A 607 -26.92 -7.80 -10.98
C ARG A 607 -27.13 -7.98 -12.47
N TYR A 608 -26.56 -7.07 -13.24
CA TYR A 608 -26.63 -7.09 -14.70
C TYR A 608 -25.24 -7.30 -15.31
N ASP A 609 -25.11 -8.27 -16.22
CA ASP A 609 -23.88 -8.51 -16.98
C ASP A 609 -23.92 -7.70 -18.28
N LYS A 610 -23.20 -6.59 -18.30
CA LYS A 610 -23.09 -5.69 -19.47
C LYS A 610 -22.32 -6.32 -20.64
N SER A 611 -21.55 -7.38 -20.42
CA SER A 611 -20.70 -8.03 -21.43
C SER A 611 -21.40 -9.17 -22.17
N ALA A 612 -22.48 -9.72 -21.59
CA ALA A 612 -23.26 -10.78 -22.19
C ALA A 612 -23.79 -10.40 -23.59
N TYR A 613 -24.04 -11.40 -24.44
CA TYR A 613 -24.54 -11.23 -25.82
C TYR A 613 -23.71 -10.23 -26.65
N GLY A 614 -22.38 -10.31 -26.54
CA GLY A 614 -21.48 -9.44 -27.31
C GLY A 614 -21.56 -7.97 -26.89
N GLY A 615 -21.71 -7.69 -25.59
CA GLY A 615 -21.78 -6.33 -25.05
C GLY A 615 -23.18 -5.70 -25.06
N ARG A 616 -24.19 -6.41 -25.59
CA ARG A 616 -25.61 -5.98 -25.51
C ARG A 616 -26.19 -6.12 -24.12
N GLY A 617 -25.61 -7.01 -23.32
CA GLY A 617 -25.91 -7.23 -21.91
C GLY A 617 -27.11 -8.14 -21.68
N ASP A 618 -27.15 -8.76 -20.50
CA ASP A 618 -28.28 -9.53 -19.99
C ASP A 618 -28.22 -9.60 -18.47
N ARG A 619 -29.28 -10.09 -17.84
CA ARG A 619 -29.32 -10.34 -16.40
C ARG A 619 -28.20 -11.32 -16.01
N ALA A 620 -27.43 -10.97 -14.98
CA ALA A 620 -26.41 -11.87 -14.47
C ALA A 620 -27.05 -13.11 -13.84
N ASP A 621 -26.32 -14.21 -13.85
CA ASP A 621 -26.77 -15.46 -13.25
C ASP A 621 -27.10 -15.26 -11.75
N HIS A 622 -28.25 -15.77 -11.30
CA HIS A 622 -28.71 -15.61 -9.92
C HIS A 622 -27.73 -16.19 -8.88
N SER A 623 -26.88 -17.14 -9.26
CA SER A 623 -25.82 -17.66 -8.41
C SER A 623 -24.72 -16.63 -8.12
N THR A 624 -24.49 -15.66 -9.02
CA THR A 624 -23.46 -14.63 -8.88
C THR A 624 -23.95 -13.36 -8.18
N TRP A 625 -25.23 -13.29 -7.84
CA TRP A 625 -25.81 -12.15 -7.14
C TRP A 625 -25.29 -12.07 -5.69
N PRO A 626 -24.83 -10.90 -5.23
CA PRO A 626 -24.34 -10.75 -3.87
C PRO A 626 -25.49 -10.88 -2.87
N GLU A 627 -25.21 -11.51 -1.74
CA GLU A 627 -26.14 -11.63 -0.62
C GLU A 627 -25.93 -10.46 0.37
N VAL A 628 -27.04 -9.92 0.87
CA VAL A 628 -27.06 -8.95 1.97
C VAL A 628 -27.88 -9.49 3.14
N GLU A 629 -27.52 -9.08 4.34
CA GLU A 629 -28.17 -9.52 5.58
C GLU A 629 -28.60 -8.33 6.44
N GLY A 630 -29.79 -8.44 7.04
CA GLY A 630 -30.32 -7.47 8.00
C GLY A 630 -29.63 -7.49 9.37
N PRO A 631 -29.94 -6.53 10.26
CA PRO A 631 -30.74 -5.35 9.99
C PRO A 631 -29.98 -4.36 9.10
N LEU A 632 -30.56 -3.98 7.97
CA LEU A 632 -29.99 -2.96 7.11
C LEU A 632 -30.30 -1.58 7.69
N THR A 633 -29.29 -0.73 7.74
CA THR A 633 -29.44 0.66 8.20
C THR A 633 -29.70 1.61 7.04
N VAL A 634 -29.14 1.33 5.88
CA VAL A 634 -29.19 2.20 4.70
C VAL A 634 -29.13 1.39 3.41
N VAL A 635 -29.89 1.82 2.41
CA VAL A 635 -29.77 1.38 1.01
C VAL A 635 -29.26 2.56 0.18
N LEU A 636 -28.15 2.37 -0.52
CA LEU A 636 -27.61 3.33 -1.47
C LEU A 636 -28.07 2.92 -2.86
N PHE A 637 -29.00 3.70 -3.44
CA PHE A 637 -29.58 3.42 -4.76
C PHE A 637 -29.15 4.48 -5.76
N GLU A 638 -28.39 4.10 -6.78
CA GLU A 638 -27.72 5.05 -7.68
C GLU A 638 -28.13 4.91 -9.13
N GLY A 639 -28.22 6.01 -9.86
CA GLY A 639 -28.58 5.98 -11.27
C GLY A 639 -28.37 7.29 -11.99
N TRP A 640 -28.18 7.21 -13.30
CA TRP A 640 -27.88 8.39 -14.11
C TRP A 640 -29.11 9.23 -14.47
N MET A 641 -30.28 8.60 -14.49
CA MET A 641 -31.60 9.21 -14.74
C MET A 641 -32.52 9.15 -13.52
N LEU A 642 -32.00 8.73 -12.36
CA LEU A 642 -32.78 8.59 -11.14
C LEU A 642 -33.30 9.98 -10.70
N GLY A 643 -34.59 10.13 -10.42
CA GLY A 643 -35.23 11.40 -10.08
C GLY A 643 -35.56 12.31 -11.27
N PHE A 644 -35.37 11.89 -12.52
CA PHE A 644 -35.86 12.64 -13.68
C PHE A 644 -37.39 12.64 -13.70
N LYS A 645 -37.98 13.76 -14.13
CA LYS A 645 -39.44 13.94 -14.23
C LYS A 645 -39.87 14.03 -15.69
N PRO A 646 -41.05 13.47 -16.05
CA PRO A 646 -41.67 13.76 -17.33
C PRO A 646 -41.88 15.27 -17.51
N LEU A 647 -41.63 15.76 -18.72
CA LEU A 647 -41.79 17.16 -19.11
C LEU A 647 -42.91 17.31 -20.16
N PRO A 648 -43.41 18.53 -20.41
CA PRO A 648 -44.32 18.78 -21.52
C PRO A 648 -43.74 18.27 -22.85
N VAL A 649 -44.59 17.64 -23.67
CA VAL A 649 -44.18 16.95 -24.91
C VAL A 649 -43.49 17.90 -25.90
N ASP A 650 -43.97 19.14 -26.00
CA ASP A 650 -43.38 20.19 -26.83
C ASP A 650 -41.94 20.55 -26.41
N VAL A 651 -41.63 20.52 -25.11
CA VAL A 651 -40.28 20.79 -24.58
C VAL A 651 -39.31 19.68 -24.96
N VAL A 652 -39.69 18.41 -24.78
CA VAL A 652 -38.80 17.28 -25.13
C VAL A 652 -38.64 17.14 -26.64
N ASN A 653 -39.70 17.36 -27.41
CA ASN A 653 -39.66 17.29 -28.88
C ASN A 653 -38.81 18.40 -29.51
N ALA A 654 -38.73 19.57 -28.86
CA ALA A 654 -37.84 20.65 -29.30
C ALA A 654 -36.35 20.30 -29.11
N ILE A 655 -36.02 19.38 -28.20
CA ILE A 655 -34.63 18.92 -27.95
C ILE A 655 -34.30 17.75 -28.86
N ASP A 656 -35.14 16.71 -28.85
CA ASP A 656 -35.02 15.54 -29.70
C ASP A 656 -36.39 14.82 -29.78
N PRO A 657 -37.03 14.72 -30.95
CA PRO A 657 -38.33 14.03 -31.10
C PRO A 657 -38.33 12.57 -30.63
N LEU A 658 -37.18 11.90 -30.60
CA LEU A 658 -37.07 10.53 -30.09
C LEU A 658 -37.31 10.43 -28.58
N LEU A 659 -37.24 11.55 -27.85
CA LEU A 659 -37.52 11.61 -26.42
C LEU A 659 -39.01 11.49 -26.09
N GLU A 660 -39.95 11.67 -27.02
CA GLU A 660 -41.39 11.60 -26.71
C GLU A 660 -41.77 10.28 -26.02
N THR A 661 -41.32 9.16 -26.58
CA THR A 661 -41.55 7.83 -26.01
C THR A 661 -40.81 7.63 -24.68
N VAL A 662 -39.56 8.10 -24.59
CA VAL A 662 -38.75 8.02 -23.36
C VAL A 662 -39.41 8.81 -22.23
N ASN A 663 -39.91 10.01 -22.53
CA ASN A 663 -40.59 10.90 -21.61
C ASN A 663 -41.89 10.28 -21.09
N LYS A 664 -42.68 9.65 -21.98
CA LYS A 664 -43.87 8.90 -21.58
C LYS A 664 -43.53 7.71 -20.68
N ASN A 665 -42.48 6.94 -21.02
CA ASN A 665 -42.05 5.80 -20.21
C ASN A 665 -41.62 6.24 -18.79
N LEU A 666 -41.05 7.44 -18.67
CA LEU A 666 -40.56 8.00 -17.40
C LEU A 666 -41.68 8.19 -16.36
N GLU A 667 -42.95 8.32 -16.77
CA GLU A 667 -44.10 8.44 -15.85
C GLU A 667 -44.17 7.27 -14.86
N ALA A 668 -43.83 6.05 -15.30
CA ALA A 668 -43.89 4.86 -14.46
C ALA A 668 -42.77 4.79 -13.42
N TYR A 669 -41.69 5.56 -13.58
CA TYR A 669 -40.48 5.46 -12.76
C TYR A 669 -40.66 6.07 -11.37
N TYR A 670 -41.59 7.00 -11.18
CA TYR A 670 -41.92 7.52 -9.86
C TYR A 670 -42.43 6.42 -8.93
N GLU A 671 -43.40 5.64 -9.43
CA GLU A 671 -43.99 4.52 -8.69
C GLU A 671 -43.02 3.34 -8.56
N ALA A 672 -42.03 3.23 -9.45
CA ALA A 672 -41.03 2.18 -9.38
C ALA A 672 -39.91 2.50 -8.38
N TRP A 673 -39.40 3.73 -8.40
CA TRP A 673 -38.14 4.11 -7.75
C TRP A 673 -38.31 5.28 -6.78
N ASP A 674 -38.74 6.44 -7.25
CA ASP A 674 -38.64 7.69 -6.48
C ASP A 674 -39.42 7.65 -5.16
N LYS A 675 -40.59 7.00 -5.13
CA LYS A 675 -41.38 6.85 -3.89
C LYS A 675 -40.69 6.04 -2.79
N PHE A 676 -39.71 5.20 -3.13
CA PHE A 676 -38.93 4.43 -2.15
C PHE A 676 -37.80 5.25 -1.55
N ILE A 677 -37.39 6.35 -2.20
CA ILE A 677 -36.22 7.13 -1.81
C ILE A 677 -36.60 8.16 -0.76
N ASN A 678 -35.92 8.12 0.38
CA ASN A 678 -36.19 8.98 1.53
C ASN A 678 -35.30 10.23 1.57
N ALA A 679 -34.10 10.15 0.99
CA ALA A 679 -33.16 11.25 0.89
C ALA A 679 -32.41 11.19 -0.43
N TRP A 680 -32.01 12.36 -0.95
CA TRP A 680 -31.46 12.50 -2.28
C TRP A 680 -30.08 13.15 -2.26
N ILE A 681 -29.16 12.62 -3.05
CA ILE A 681 -27.89 13.24 -3.40
C ILE A 681 -27.89 13.45 -4.91
N VAL A 682 -27.80 14.71 -5.34
CA VAL A 682 -27.78 15.07 -6.76
C VAL A 682 -26.41 15.64 -7.10
N ILE A 683 -25.67 14.98 -8.00
CA ILE A 683 -24.39 15.48 -8.50
C ILE A 683 -24.67 16.35 -9.73
N LYS A 684 -24.53 17.66 -9.54
CA LYS A 684 -24.73 18.70 -10.54
C LYS A 684 -23.43 18.94 -11.31
N ILE A 685 -23.56 19.07 -12.63
CA ILE A 685 -22.48 19.44 -13.54
C ILE A 685 -22.88 20.69 -14.32
N LYS A 686 -21.90 21.49 -14.76
CA LYS A 686 -22.17 22.71 -15.55
C LYS A 686 -22.58 22.39 -16.99
N ASP A 687 -21.89 21.46 -17.64
CA ASP A 687 -22.14 21.07 -19.03
C ASP A 687 -22.14 19.55 -19.19
N PRO A 688 -23.23 18.90 -19.64
CA PRO A 688 -23.29 17.46 -19.90
C PRO A 688 -22.29 16.95 -20.95
N ASN A 689 -21.68 17.81 -21.76
CA ASN A 689 -20.62 17.40 -22.68
C ASN A 689 -19.39 16.82 -21.97
N CYS A 690 -19.19 17.08 -20.66
CA CYS A 690 -18.12 16.45 -19.89
C CYS A 690 -18.24 14.92 -19.81
N VAL A 691 -19.44 14.36 -19.99
CA VAL A 691 -19.68 12.90 -20.03
C VAL A 691 -18.87 12.25 -21.16
N TYR A 692 -18.74 12.91 -22.31
CA TYR A 692 -17.91 12.44 -23.41
C TYR A 692 -16.44 12.35 -22.99
N LYS A 693 -15.89 13.44 -22.42
CA LYS A 693 -14.50 13.48 -21.94
C LYS A 693 -14.23 12.39 -20.89
N TRP A 694 -15.16 12.21 -19.96
CA TRP A 694 -15.03 11.19 -18.91
C TRP A 694 -15.11 9.77 -19.45
N ARG A 695 -15.98 9.52 -20.43
CA ARG A 695 -16.04 8.21 -21.06
C ARG A 695 -14.77 7.93 -21.86
N LEU A 696 -14.29 8.90 -22.62
CA LEU A 696 -13.04 8.77 -23.37
C LEU A 696 -11.85 8.48 -22.46
N GLN A 697 -11.74 9.17 -21.31
CA GLN A 697 -10.72 8.88 -20.29
C GLN A 697 -10.79 7.41 -19.80
N ALA A 698 -11.98 6.88 -19.55
CA ALA A 698 -12.16 5.51 -19.12
C ALA A 698 -11.71 4.50 -20.19
N GLU A 699 -12.07 4.73 -21.46
CA GLU A 699 -11.64 3.86 -22.57
C GLU A 699 -10.14 3.96 -22.85
N ILE A 700 -9.52 5.14 -22.70
CA ILE A 700 -8.06 5.28 -22.79
C ILE A 700 -7.37 4.47 -21.69
N ALA A 701 -7.85 4.56 -20.45
CA ALA A 701 -7.30 3.78 -19.34
C ALA A 701 -7.45 2.26 -19.58
N MET A 702 -8.62 1.81 -20.05
CA MET A 702 -8.84 0.40 -20.38
C MET A 702 -7.91 -0.10 -21.49
N ARG A 703 -7.68 0.72 -22.53
CA ARG A 703 -6.75 0.39 -23.63
C ARG A 703 -5.30 0.33 -23.13
N ALA A 704 -4.89 1.23 -22.23
CA ALA A 704 -3.58 1.21 -21.60
C ALA A 704 -3.35 -0.07 -20.78
N ASP A 705 -4.41 -0.62 -20.18
CA ASP A 705 -4.40 -1.91 -19.46
C ASP A 705 -4.45 -3.15 -20.41
N GLY A 706 -4.34 -2.97 -21.72
CA GLY A 706 -4.36 -4.05 -22.71
C GLY A 706 -5.75 -4.68 -22.93
N LYS A 707 -6.83 -4.05 -22.47
CA LYS A 707 -8.21 -4.51 -22.67
C LYS A 707 -8.78 -3.95 -23.97
N PRO A 708 -9.73 -4.65 -24.61
CA PRO A 708 -10.50 -4.07 -25.70
C PRO A 708 -11.28 -2.86 -25.18
N GLY A 709 -11.17 -1.71 -25.85
CA GLY A 709 -11.87 -0.47 -25.54
C GLY A 709 -12.44 0.15 -26.81
N MET A 710 -13.45 1.00 -26.65
CA MET A 710 -14.08 1.70 -27.76
C MET A 710 -13.12 2.72 -28.39
N SER A 711 -13.23 2.88 -29.72
CA SER A 711 -12.66 4.01 -30.46
C SER A 711 -13.37 5.32 -30.11
N ASP A 712 -12.75 6.44 -30.43
CA ASP A 712 -13.28 7.77 -30.11
C ASP A 712 -14.65 8.03 -30.79
N ASP A 713 -14.86 7.50 -31.99
CA ASP A 713 -16.13 7.55 -32.71
C ASP A 713 -17.21 6.66 -32.05
N GLU A 714 -16.84 5.45 -31.60
CA GLU A 714 -17.74 4.58 -30.85
C GLU A 714 -18.13 5.19 -29.49
N VAL A 715 -17.20 5.88 -28.82
CA VAL A 715 -17.50 6.65 -27.61
C VAL A 715 -18.48 7.78 -27.91
N MET A 716 -18.30 8.49 -29.02
CA MET A 716 -19.20 9.57 -29.43
C MET A 716 -20.61 9.03 -29.70
N ASP A 717 -20.73 7.93 -30.45
CA ASP A 717 -21.99 7.23 -30.70
C ASP A 717 -22.65 6.76 -29.39
N PHE A 718 -21.87 6.14 -28.49
CA PHE A 718 -22.37 5.71 -27.19
C PHE A 718 -22.95 6.87 -26.37
N VAL A 719 -22.21 7.97 -26.23
CA VAL A 719 -22.60 9.12 -25.41
C VAL A 719 -23.77 9.89 -26.03
N SER A 720 -23.88 9.90 -27.37
CA SER A 720 -24.96 10.56 -28.09
C SER A 720 -26.36 10.08 -27.68
N ARG A 721 -26.49 8.84 -27.20
CA ARG A 721 -27.75 8.24 -26.75
C ARG A 721 -28.25 8.77 -25.39
N TYR A 722 -27.40 9.45 -24.63
CA TYR A 722 -27.73 9.99 -23.30
C TYR A 722 -27.82 11.51 -23.29
N LEU A 723 -27.10 12.20 -24.20
CA LEU A 723 -27.06 13.65 -24.26
C LEU A 723 -28.44 14.33 -24.44
N PRO A 724 -29.37 13.83 -25.28
CA PRO A 724 -30.72 14.39 -25.37
C PRO A 724 -31.45 14.37 -24.03
N ALA A 725 -31.40 13.24 -23.32
CA ALA A 725 -32.01 13.11 -21.99
C ALA A 725 -31.36 14.07 -20.98
N TYR A 726 -30.04 14.22 -21.00
CA TYR A 726 -29.37 15.19 -20.12
C TYR A 726 -29.79 16.63 -20.40
N LYS A 727 -29.88 17.03 -21.68
CA LYS A 727 -30.33 18.37 -22.08
C LYS A 727 -31.78 18.64 -21.68
N ALA A 728 -32.64 17.63 -21.74
CA ALA A 728 -34.03 17.74 -21.36
C ALA A 728 -34.24 17.79 -19.84
N TYR A 729 -33.71 16.82 -19.11
CA TYR A 729 -34.17 16.55 -17.73
C TYR A 729 -33.26 17.12 -16.64
N LEU A 730 -31.96 17.32 -16.88
CA LEU A 730 -31.06 17.89 -15.86
C LEU A 730 -31.44 19.32 -15.43
N PRO A 731 -31.83 20.24 -16.33
CA PRO A 731 -32.21 21.59 -15.91
C PRO A 731 -33.34 21.57 -14.87
N THR A 732 -34.40 20.79 -15.13
CA THR A 732 -35.53 20.64 -14.20
C THR A 732 -35.11 19.95 -12.91
N LEU A 733 -34.31 18.87 -12.98
CA LEU A 733 -33.78 18.19 -11.79
C LEU A 733 -32.97 19.13 -10.89
N TYR A 734 -32.17 20.01 -11.48
CA TYR A 734 -31.31 20.93 -10.73
C TYR A 734 -32.06 22.10 -10.10
N VAL A 735 -33.16 22.54 -10.72
CA VAL A 735 -33.98 23.66 -10.23
C VAL A 735 -35.03 23.18 -9.23
N GLU A 736 -35.76 22.12 -9.57
CA GLU A 736 -36.92 21.65 -8.81
C GLU A 736 -36.62 20.46 -7.90
N GLY A 737 -35.45 19.82 -8.06
CA GLY A 737 -35.10 18.58 -7.37
C GLY A 737 -35.84 17.35 -7.92
N PRO A 738 -35.49 16.15 -7.39
CA PRO A 738 -36.14 14.88 -7.72
C PRO A 738 -37.65 14.88 -7.42
N ASN A 739 -38.38 13.99 -8.08
CA ASN A 739 -39.83 13.92 -7.94
C ASN A 739 -40.26 13.50 -6.52
N GLY A 740 -41.22 14.24 -5.94
CA GLY A 740 -41.69 14.03 -4.57
C GLY A 740 -40.64 14.33 -3.47
N SER A 741 -39.47 14.86 -3.81
CA SER A 741 -38.45 15.19 -2.81
C SER A 741 -38.74 16.52 -2.12
N ALA A 742 -38.60 16.55 -0.80
CA ALA A 742 -38.60 17.81 -0.06
C ALA A 742 -37.18 18.42 -0.05
N PRO A 743 -37.01 19.75 -0.21
CA PRO A 743 -35.70 20.39 -0.31
C PRO A 743 -34.74 20.05 0.85
N GLU A 744 -35.27 19.92 2.07
CA GLU A 744 -34.52 19.56 3.28
C GLU A 744 -33.95 18.13 3.27
N HIS A 745 -34.44 17.27 2.38
CA HIS A 745 -34.01 15.89 2.20
C HIS A 745 -33.12 15.70 0.95
N ALA A 746 -32.77 16.79 0.24
CA ALA A 746 -31.92 16.76 -0.94
C ALA A 746 -30.59 17.50 -0.70
N LEU A 747 -29.47 16.83 -1.02
CA LEU A 747 -28.14 17.42 -1.08
C LEU A 747 -27.67 17.51 -2.53
N VAL A 748 -27.67 18.73 -3.08
CA VAL A 748 -27.11 18.99 -4.41
C VAL A 748 -25.61 19.29 -4.28
N ILE A 749 -24.77 18.66 -5.09
CA ILE A 749 -23.31 18.83 -5.04
C ILE A 749 -22.83 19.17 -6.44
N GLU A 750 -22.21 20.33 -6.60
CA GLU A 750 -21.67 20.74 -7.89
C GLU A 750 -20.22 20.28 -8.03
N ILE A 751 -19.87 19.70 -9.18
CA ILE A 751 -18.52 19.24 -9.49
C ILE A 751 -17.97 19.85 -10.79
N ASP A 752 -16.66 20.01 -10.86
CA ASP A 752 -15.94 20.42 -12.08
C ASP A 752 -15.66 19.24 -13.03
N GLU A 753 -15.03 19.52 -14.19
CA GLU A 753 -14.61 18.48 -15.14
C GLU A 753 -13.56 17.51 -14.55
N GLY A 754 -12.84 17.92 -13.50
CA GLY A 754 -11.92 17.09 -12.73
C GLY A 754 -12.62 16.19 -11.70
N ARG A 755 -13.95 16.28 -11.57
CA ARG A 755 -14.79 15.58 -10.58
C ARG A 755 -14.49 16.04 -9.13
N ASN A 756 -13.96 17.24 -8.97
CA ASN A 756 -13.78 17.87 -7.66
C ASN A 756 -15.02 18.68 -7.31
N PRO A 757 -15.44 18.72 -6.03
CA PRO A 757 -16.55 19.57 -5.63
C PRO A 757 -16.14 21.04 -5.78
N VAL A 758 -17.08 21.88 -6.19
CA VAL A 758 -16.89 23.33 -6.33
C VAL A 758 -17.92 24.08 -5.49
N HIS A 759 -17.61 25.33 -5.13
CA HIS A 759 -18.62 26.21 -4.56
C HIS A 759 -19.71 26.41 -5.63
N GLY A 760 -20.94 26.04 -5.29
CA GLY A 760 -22.08 26.29 -6.16
C GLY A 760 -22.28 27.80 -6.33
N ASP A 761 -22.66 28.20 -7.54
CA ASP A 761 -23.09 29.56 -7.87
C ASP A 761 -24.46 29.89 -7.22
#